data_AF-B7PW87-F1
#
_entry.id   AF-B7PW87-F1
#
_cell.length_a   1.000
_cell.length_b   1.000
_cell.length_c   1.000
_cell.angle_alpha   90.00
_cell.angle_beta   90.00
_cell.angle_gamma   90.00
#
_symmetry.space_group_name_H-M   'P 1'
#
loop_
_entity.id
_entity.type
_entity.pdbx_description
1 polymer ?
#
loop_
_entity_poly.entity_id
_entity_poly.type
_entity_poly.pdbx_seq_one_letter_code
_entity_poly.pdbx_strand_id
1 'polypeptide(L)'
;MKMAGLNAVDVYVEWSGHEPEPGRYLFHNEYDLELFLEFVQDLDLLVLFRPGPYICAERDNGGLPYWLLRKNASMVYRTSDPSFMAEVTRWFDRLLPLMKPYLYEYGGPIILVQVENEYGAYFACDKKYMRDLASLLRRHLGHSVPLFLSNQADESHFRCDRVSGILPTVNMNAHVPVWKAQEVLSRVYPRRRGPLVIAEYYTAEGTLKNATSRHPMTFEEFGQAHGYVVYMTRIQGMSKSPAILEIRGMKDRGYVSTGREYSLLGEGHAVLSVPIEANQGDVLSVIVENMGRTNFGKKNHDPKHTSTMALTWTLLLLTFTLTTSASERCFRVDYENNVFLKDDEPFQFVSGSFHYFRVLKDSWKDRLIKMKNGGLNVVQTYVEWSGHEPEPQQYNFEGNYDIETFLKLAQEVGLFVVLRPGPYISAERDNGGLPYWLLRENPRMVYRSFDPTFMLPVDRWFHYFLPMIQDYMYHNGGPIIMVQVENEYGEYKECDCRYMEHLVYIFLQHLGTDTVLYRQDYPLEENYICDEARQTFVSGSFKYNETIADVFDIMNKSQGNEGPMLVSEYYPGGWQSHWGWEEVTFPEDKVIAKLEEMLSKKASVNFYMYVGGTNFGFTNGNRPPPLVTSYDYGSPISECGDTRPIYHTLRQSINKFLPLPEYIVIDPEPRLNLGSVTLSESLDLVNVLSRFRRSGRIESRKAKQPLTFEDIGQCCGYVVYSTVINFDPDESAKLSVPGLKDRGYLLTKTGVFVMSSEDKVFEVEMALKRGDSLSIVVENEGRINRGRENHDPKKTNVFEKTTNFSATYQVK
;
A
#
# COMPACT_ATOMS: atom_id res chain seq x y z
N MET A 1 -32.73 21.22 1.23
CA MET A 1 -34.01 20.51 1.48
C MET A 1 -35.19 21.47 1.53
N LYS A 2 -35.24 22.42 2.48
CA LYS A 2 -36.35 23.40 2.59
C LYS A 2 -36.58 24.23 1.31
N MET A 3 -35.52 24.72 0.67
CA MET A 3 -35.62 25.43 -0.62
C MET A 3 -36.17 24.58 -1.77
N ALA A 4 -36.05 23.25 -1.69
CA ALA A 4 -36.61 22.32 -2.66
C ALA A 4 -38.09 21.97 -2.36
N GLY A 5 -38.70 22.60 -1.36
CA GLY A 5 -40.08 22.36 -0.93
C GLY A 5 -40.26 21.18 0.03
N LEU A 6 -39.18 20.58 0.53
CA LEU A 6 -39.25 19.52 1.53
C LEU A 6 -39.47 20.10 2.92
N ASN A 7 -40.36 19.49 3.70
CA ASN A 7 -40.69 19.90 5.07
C ASN A 7 -40.28 18.87 6.14
N ALA A 8 -39.71 17.74 5.73
CA ALA A 8 -39.23 16.69 6.62
C ALA A 8 -37.99 16.01 6.07
N VAL A 9 -37.23 15.37 6.95
CA VAL A 9 -36.02 14.58 6.66
C VAL A 9 -36.19 13.18 7.22
N ASP A 10 -35.81 12.17 6.45
CA ASP A 10 -35.74 10.78 6.91
C ASP A 10 -34.31 10.47 7.37
N VAL A 11 -34.16 9.95 8.60
CA VAL A 11 -32.87 9.86 9.28
C VAL A 11 -32.65 8.44 9.81
N TYR A 12 -31.66 7.76 9.23
CA TYR A 12 -31.18 6.46 9.68
C TYR A 12 -30.06 6.61 10.72
N VAL A 13 -30.21 5.95 11.86
CA VAL A 13 -29.17 5.84 12.89
C VAL A 13 -28.52 4.48 12.79
N GLU A 14 -27.30 4.48 12.29
CA GLU A 14 -26.51 3.26 12.11
C GLU A 14 -25.93 2.77 13.43
N TRP A 15 -26.35 1.59 13.89
CA TRP A 15 -25.86 1.01 15.14
C TRP A 15 -24.35 0.68 15.07
N SER A 16 -23.86 0.11 13.97
CA SER A 16 -22.41 -0.15 13.75
C SER A 16 -21.54 1.10 13.86
N GLY A 17 -22.00 2.25 13.37
CA GLY A 17 -21.26 3.52 13.43
C GLY A 17 -21.26 4.14 14.84
N HIS A 18 -22.39 4.04 15.55
CA HIS A 18 -22.53 4.61 16.89
C HIS A 18 -22.08 3.67 18.00
N GLU A 19 -21.85 2.38 17.73
CA GLU A 19 -21.25 1.40 18.64
C GLU A 19 -20.21 0.53 17.89
N PRO A 20 -19.05 1.10 17.51
CA PRO A 20 -18.04 0.37 16.73
C PRO A 20 -17.39 -0.79 17.52
N GLU A 21 -17.42 -0.71 18.85
CA GLU A 21 -16.96 -1.77 19.77
C GLU A 21 -18.03 -1.99 20.85
N PRO A 22 -18.21 -3.23 21.36
CA PRO A 22 -19.25 -3.51 22.36
C PRO A 22 -19.12 -2.60 23.59
N GLY A 23 -20.17 -1.83 23.88
CA GLY A 23 -20.26 -0.90 25.01
C GLY A 23 -19.60 0.47 24.80
N ARG A 24 -19.01 0.73 23.63
CA ARG A 24 -18.40 2.03 23.28
C ARG A 24 -19.33 2.81 22.37
N TYR A 25 -20.05 3.78 22.92
CA TYR A 25 -21.01 4.60 22.19
C TYR A 25 -20.41 5.93 21.72
N LEU A 26 -20.63 6.29 20.46
CA LEU A 26 -20.19 7.55 19.85
C LEU A 26 -21.41 8.41 19.50
N PHE A 27 -21.49 9.61 20.09
CA PHE A 27 -22.54 10.60 19.84
C PHE A 27 -21.93 12.02 19.73
N HIS A 28 -20.75 12.13 19.12
CA HIS A 28 -20.00 13.39 19.01
C HIS A 28 -19.29 13.47 17.65
N ASN A 29 -18.80 14.66 17.30
CA ASN A 29 -18.17 14.96 16.00
C ASN A 29 -19.12 14.59 14.83
N GLU A 30 -18.69 13.75 13.91
CA GLU A 30 -19.47 13.30 12.76
C GLU A 30 -20.69 12.42 13.12
N TYR A 31 -20.77 11.95 14.37
CA TYR A 31 -21.88 11.15 14.92
C TYR A 31 -22.73 11.93 15.93
N ASP A 32 -22.63 13.27 15.97
CA ASP A 32 -23.41 14.11 16.88
C ASP A 32 -24.86 14.25 16.41
N LEU A 33 -25.70 13.31 16.85
CA LEU A 33 -27.11 13.23 16.47
C LEU A 33 -27.95 14.33 17.11
N GLU A 34 -27.57 14.81 18.30
CA GLU A 34 -28.28 15.89 18.99
C GLU A 34 -28.09 17.21 18.24
N LEU A 35 -26.84 17.56 17.91
CA LEU A 35 -26.54 18.75 17.10
C LEU A 35 -27.23 18.71 15.74
N PHE A 36 -27.30 17.54 15.10
CA PHE A 36 -28.03 17.38 13.85
C PHE A 36 -29.53 17.68 14.02
N LEU A 37 -30.17 17.16 15.06
CA LEU A 37 -31.59 17.40 15.33
C LEU A 37 -31.87 18.87 15.68
N GLU A 38 -30.97 19.53 16.41
CA GLU A 38 -31.02 20.97 16.67
C GLU A 38 -31.00 21.77 15.36
N PHE A 39 -30.10 21.43 14.42
CA PHE A 39 -30.07 22.10 13.11
C PHE A 39 -31.33 21.86 12.28
N VAL A 40 -31.87 20.63 12.30
CA VAL A 40 -33.12 20.33 11.60
C VAL A 40 -34.28 21.14 12.18
N GLN A 41 -34.30 21.29 13.50
CA GLN A 41 -35.28 22.11 14.22
C GLN A 41 -35.12 23.61 13.92
N ASP A 42 -33.90 24.15 13.91
CA ASP A 42 -33.61 25.55 13.57
C ASP A 42 -34.04 25.90 12.15
N LEU A 43 -33.95 24.91 11.25
CA LEU A 43 -34.43 25.03 9.88
C LEU A 43 -35.94 24.80 9.74
N ASP A 44 -36.66 24.53 10.84
CA ASP A 44 -38.09 24.23 10.87
C ASP A 44 -38.43 23.13 9.85
N LEU A 45 -37.70 22.01 9.98
CA LEU A 45 -37.91 20.75 9.30
C LEU A 45 -38.31 19.68 10.33
N LEU A 46 -39.10 18.70 9.91
CA LEU A 46 -39.54 17.57 10.74
C LEU A 46 -38.67 16.33 10.49
N VAL A 47 -38.69 15.35 11.38
CA VAL A 47 -37.85 14.14 11.28
C VAL A 47 -38.69 12.86 11.33
N LEU A 48 -38.45 11.99 10.35
CA LEU A 48 -38.79 10.56 10.40
C LEU A 48 -37.55 9.83 10.93
N PHE A 49 -37.64 9.29 12.12
CA PHE A 49 -36.51 8.76 12.86
C PHE A 49 -36.42 7.24 12.77
N ARG A 50 -35.25 6.71 12.38
CA ARG A 50 -35.05 5.27 12.15
C ARG A 50 -33.87 4.74 12.98
N PRO A 51 -34.12 4.32 14.23
CA PRO A 51 -33.08 4.01 15.22
C PRO A 51 -32.34 2.66 15.05
N GLY A 52 -32.65 1.88 14.01
CA GLY A 52 -32.26 0.46 13.93
C GLY A 52 -33.22 -0.44 14.71
N PRO A 53 -32.87 -1.71 15.03
CA PRO A 53 -31.52 -2.26 14.96
C PRO A 53 -31.02 -2.56 13.54
N TYR A 54 -31.91 -2.80 12.58
CA TYR A 54 -31.58 -2.92 11.16
C TYR A 54 -32.17 -1.73 10.42
N ILE A 55 -31.37 -1.07 9.58
CA ILE A 55 -31.77 0.14 8.87
C ILE A 55 -31.74 -0.01 7.34
N CYS A 56 -31.20 -1.12 6.83
CA CYS A 56 -30.81 -1.23 5.43
C CYS A 56 -29.86 -0.07 5.08
N ALA A 57 -30.23 0.91 4.27
CA ALA A 57 -29.36 2.04 3.89
C ALA A 57 -28.03 1.64 3.23
N GLU A 58 -28.00 0.44 2.62
CA GLU A 58 -26.85 -0.08 1.86
C GLU A 58 -25.55 -0.14 2.68
N ARG A 59 -25.68 -0.18 4.01
CA ARG A 59 -24.58 -0.31 4.95
C ARG A 59 -24.18 -1.77 5.14
N ASP A 60 -22.91 -1.99 5.51
CA ASP A 60 -22.44 -3.32 5.85
C ASP A 60 -23.33 -3.96 6.92
N ASN A 61 -23.69 -5.22 6.70
CA ASN A 61 -24.64 -5.98 7.51
C ASN A 61 -25.97 -5.23 7.84
N GLY A 62 -26.38 -4.28 7.00
CA GLY A 62 -27.57 -3.44 7.17
C GLY A 62 -27.55 -2.51 8.39
N GLY A 63 -26.36 -2.13 8.84
CA GLY A 63 -26.12 -1.26 9.98
C GLY A 63 -25.97 -1.97 11.32
N LEU A 64 -25.94 -3.32 11.33
CA LEU A 64 -25.69 -4.13 12.52
C LEU A 64 -24.17 -4.24 12.79
N PRO A 65 -23.69 -4.03 14.04
CA PRO A 65 -22.27 -4.11 14.35
C PRO A 65 -21.65 -5.49 14.07
N TYR A 66 -20.49 -5.51 13.40
CA TYR A 66 -19.76 -6.74 13.06
C TYR A 66 -19.42 -7.60 14.29
N TRP A 67 -19.20 -6.96 15.46
CA TRP A 67 -18.82 -7.65 16.68
C TRP A 67 -19.93 -8.57 17.23
N LEU A 68 -21.17 -8.41 16.79
CA LEU A 68 -22.25 -9.36 17.09
C LEU A 68 -21.91 -10.76 16.57
N LEU A 69 -21.23 -10.86 15.42
CA LEU A 69 -20.82 -12.14 14.79
C LEU A 69 -19.75 -12.85 15.63
N ARG A 70 -18.83 -12.07 16.21
CA ARG A 70 -17.78 -12.59 17.09
C ARG A 70 -18.33 -13.04 18.44
N LYS A 71 -19.39 -12.39 18.93
CA LYS A 71 -19.93 -12.60 20.27
C LYS A 71 -20.66 -13.93 20.40
N ASN A 72 -21.46 -14.30 19.40
CA ASN A 72 -22.12 -15.60 19.34
C ASN A 72 -22.44 -15.96 17.89
N ALA A 73 -21.69 -16.94 17.36
CA ALA A 73 -21.84 -17.41 15.97
C ALA A 73 -23.19 -18.07 15.67
N SER A 74 -23.94 -18.48 16.71
CA SER A 74 -25.28 -19.08 16.56
C SER A 74 -26.42 -18.07 16.72
N MET A 75 -26.10 -16.78 16.94
CA MET A 75 -27.11 -15.74 17.12
C MET A 75 -27.87 -15.50 15.81
N VAL A 76 -29.21 -15.61 15.86
CA VAL A 76 -30.04 -15.32 14.69
C VAL A 76 -30.53 -13.87 14.76
N TYR A 77 -29.96 -13.01 13.92
CA TYR A 77 -30.33 -11.59 13.89
C TYR A 77 -31.77 -11.36 13.46
N ARG A 78 -32.32 -10.22 13.88
CA ARG A 78 -33.69 -9.81 13.55
C ARG A 78 -34.73 -10.89 13.93
N THR A 79 -34.50 -11.56 15.06
CA THR A 79 -35.43 -12.53 15.65
C THR A 79 -35.53 -12.33 17.16
N SER A 80 -36.43 -13.07 17.81
CA SER A 80 -36.59 -13.08 19.26
C SER A 80 -35.54 -13.92 19.99
N ASP A 81 -34.42 -14.25 19.33
CA ASP A 81 -33.22 -14.82 19.95
C ASP A 81 -32.84 -13.99 21.19
N PRO A 82 -32.78 -14.59 22.40
CA PRO A 82 -32.49 -13.86 23.63
C PRO A 82 -31.14 -13.13 23.60
N SER A 83 -30.15 -13.69 22.91
CA SER A 83 -28.81 -13.11 22.78
C SER A 83 -28.84 -11.86 21.91
N PHE A 84 -29.58 -11.90 20.80
CA PHE A 84 -29.76 -10.74 19.93
C PHE A 84 -30.58 -9.65 20.64
N MET A 85 -31.72 -10.02 21.21
CA MET A 85 -32.60 -9.08 21.90
C MET A 85 -31.95 -8.43 23.12
N ALA A 86 -31.01 -9.09 23.80
CA ALA A 86 -30.24 -8.49 24.87
C ALA A 86 -29.35 -7.33 24.37
N GLU A 87 -28.70 -7.50 23.21
CA GLU A 87 -27.86 -6.43 22.64
C GLU A 87 -28.70 -5.30 22.05
N VAL A 88 -29.80 -5.62 21.35
CA VAL A 88 -30.76 -4.61 20.86
C VAL A 88 -31.31 -3.77 22.02
N THR A 89 -31.62 -4.42 23.15
CA THR A 89 -32.09 -3.72 24.35
C THR A 89 -31.02 -2.76 24.87
N ARG A 90 -29.76 -3.18 24.96
CA ARG A 90 -28.66 -2.29 25.38
C ARG A 90 -28.48 -1.10 24.45
N TRP A 91 -28.55 -1.32 23.14
CA TRP A 91 -28.47 -0.25 22.16
C TRP A 91 -29.58 0.79 22.37
N PHE A 92 -30.83 0.34 22.49
CA PHE A 92 -31.98 1.22 22.69
C PHE A 92 -32.00 1.88 24.07
N ASP A 93 -31.53 1.20 25.12
CA ASP A 93 -31.35 1.77 26.46
C ASP A 93 -30.38 2.97 26.45
N ARG A 94 -29.50 3.05 25.45
CA ARG A 94 -28.57 4.18 25.27
C ARG A 94 -29.11 5.24 24.33
N LEU A 95 -29.60 4.84 23.15
CA LEU A 95 -30.03 5.77 22.11
C LEU A 95 -31.35 6.47 22.47
N LEU A 96 -32.38 5.72 22.84
CA LEU A 96 -33.75 6.27 22.92
C LEU A 96 -33.94 7.31 24.03
N PRO A 97 -33.28 7.22 25.20
CA PRO A 97 -33.32 8.31 26.19
C PRO A 97 -32.72 9.62 25.66
N LEU A 98 -31.66 9.56 24.84
CA LEU A 98 -31.05 10.75 24.22
C LEU A 98 -32.01 11.38 23.20
N MET A 99 -32.77 10.57 22.48
CA MET A 99 -33.67 11.05 21.41
C MET A 99 -35.03 11.52 21.91
N LYS A 100 -35.44 11.08 23.10
CA LYS A 100 -36.75 11.39 23.66
C LYS A 100 -37.06 12.90 23.77
N PRO A 101 -36.15 13.78 24.22
CA PRO A 101 -36.41 15.23 24.27
C PRO A 101 -36.71 15.84 22.91
N TYR A 102 -36.23 15.22 21.82
CA TYR A 102 -36.42 15.69 20.46
C TYR A 102 -37.73 15.19 19.81
N LEU A 103 -38.58 14.45 20.54
CA LEU A 103 -39.93 14.13 20.06
C LEU A 103 -40.78 15.40 19.97
N TYR A 104 -41.66 15.43 18.97
CA TYR A 104 -42.52 16.57 18.70
C TYR A 104 -43.43 16.97 19.86
N GLU A 105 -43.85 16.01 20.69
CA GLU A 105 -44.63 16.30 21.90
C GLU A 105 -43.88 17.12 22.96
N TYR A 106 -42.54 17.08 22.94
CA TYR A 106 -41.66 17.87 23.82
C TYR A 106 -41.08 19.11 23.10
N GLY A 107 -41.55 19.40 21.89
CA GLY A 107 -41.11 20.56 21.11
C GLY A 107 -39.91 20.31 20.18
N GLY A 108 -39.47 19.05 20.01
CA GLY A 108 -38.42 18.71 19.04
C GLY A 108 -38.95 18.35 17.64
N PRO A 109 -38.09 18.01 16.67
CA PRO A 109 -38.49 17.81 15.28
C PRO A 109 -39.00 16.38 14.97
N ILE A 110 -38.83 15.39 15.84
CA ILE A 110 -39.15 13.97 15.54
C ILE A 110 -40.66 13.70 15.62
N ILE A 111 -41.26 13.37 14.47
CA ILE A 111 -42.71 13.14 14.33
C ILE A 111 -43.11 11.68 14.13
N LEU A 112 -42.19 10.82 13.68
CA LEU A 112 -42.42 9.41 13.41
C LEU A 112 -41.19 8.60 13.78
N VAL A 113 -41.39 7.38 14.30
CA VAL A 113 -40.29 6.47 14.63
C VAL A 113 -40.51 5.11 13.98
N GLN A 114 -39.53 4.65 13.21
CA GLN A 114 -39.58 3.33 12.57
C GLN A 114 -39.33 2.23 13.59
N VAL A 115 -40.10 1.14 13.48
CA VAL A 115 -39.87 -0.07 14.30
C VAL A 115 -38.86 -1.00 13.66
N GLU A 116 -38.97 -1.20 12.35
CA GLU A 116 -38.05 -2.02 11.57
C GLU A 116 -38.20 -1.69 10.07
N ASN A 117 -37.14 -1.96 9.31
CA ASN A 117 -37.05 -1.81 7.88
C ASN A 117 -37.31 -3.12 7.14
N GLU A 118 -38.39 -3.16 6.35
CA GLU A 118 -38.74 -4.22 5.41
C GLU A 118 -38.77 -5.64 6.01
N TYR A 119 -39.15 -5.75 7.29
CA TYR A 119 -39.07 -7.02 8.01
C TYR A 119 -39.91 -8.13 7.38
N GLY A 120 -41.02 -7.80 6.70
CA GLY A 120 -41.84 -8.82 6.06
C GLY A 120 -41.19 -9.52 4.87
N ALA A 121 -40.07 -9.01 4.34
CA ALA A 121 -39.24 -9.69 3.36
C ALA A 121 -38.19 -10.62 4.00
N TYR A 122 -37.98 -10.54 5.32
CA TYR A 122 -36.97 -11.32 6.03
C TYR A 122 -37.43 -12.77 6.28
N PHE A 123 -36.54 -13.74 6.02
CA PHE A 123 -36.88 -15.17 6.01
C PHE A 123 -37.47 -15.69 7.32
N ALA A 124 -37.05 -15.14 8.46
CA ALA A 124 -37.41 -15.69 9.78
C ALA A 124 -38.88 -15.45 10.16
N CYS A 125 -39.50 -14.38 9.64
CA CYS A 125 -40.91 -14.06 9.88
C CYS A 125 -41.32 -14.07 11.38
N ASP A 126 -40.44 -13.61 12.28
CA ASP A 126 -40.66 -13.72 13.73
C ASP A 126 -41.60 -12.61 14.25
N LYS A 127 -42.88 -12.96 14.43
CA LYS A 127 -43.90 -12.05 14.96
C LYS A 127 -43.70 -11.70 16.44
N LYS A 128 -42.93 -12.48 17.19
CA LYS A 128 -42.60 -12.16 18.59
C LYS A 128 -41.57 -11.04 18.62
N TYR A 129 -40.53 -11.13 17.80
CA TYR A 129 -39.51 -10.09 17.63
C TYR A 129 -40.13 -8.70 17.37
N MET A 130 -41.03 -8.59 16.39
CA MET A 130 -41.66 -7.31 16.05
C MET A 130 -42.52 -6.73 17.18
N ARG A 131 -43.20 -7.58 17.96
CA ARG A 131 -43.96 -7.13 19.15
C ARG A 131 -43.02 -6.68 20.28
N ASP A 132 -41.91 -7.37 20.47
CA ASP A 132 -40.92 -7.05 21.49
C ASP A 132 -40.21 -5.72 21.16
N LEU A 133 -39.82 -5.49 19.91
CA LEU A 133 -39.26 -4.21 19.46
C LEU A 133 -40.23 -3.04 19.65
N ALA A 134 -41.49 -3.21 19.22
CA ALA A 134 -42.51 -2.19 19.38
C ALA A 134 -42.74 -1.87 20.87
N SER A 135 -42.78 -2.90 21.72
CA SER A 135 -42.92 -2.74 23.17
C SER A 135 -41.71 -2.03 23.79
N LEU A 136 -40.50 -2.31 23.31
CA LEU A 136 -39.27 -1.65 23.75
C LEU A 136 -39.28 -0.16 23.37
N LEU A 137 -39.59 0.17 22.11
CA LEU A 137 -39.75 1.57 21.67
C LEU A 137 -40.79 2.32 22.51
N ARG A 138 -41.96 1.71 22.74
CA ARG A 138 -43.02 2.29 23.59
C ARG A 138 -42.57 2.51 25.03
N ARG A 139 -41.73 1.63 25.58
CA ARG A 139 -41.19 1.78 26.94
C ARG A 139 -40.34 3.04 27.09
N HIS A 140 -39.51 3.37 26.10
CA HIS A 140 -38.65 4.56 26.16
C HIS A 140 -39.40 5.83 25.71
N LEU A 141 -40.07 5.77 24.56
CA LEU A 141 -40.61 6.93 23.87
C LEU A 141 -42.06 7.27 24.25
N GLY A 142 -42.78 6.37 24.91
CA GLY A 142 -44.19 6.54 25.23
C GLY A 142 -45.14 6.26 24.06
N HIS A 143 -46.40 6.66 24.23
CA HIS A 143 -47.49 6.33 23.29
C HIS A 143 -47.84 7.46 22.31
N SER A 144 -47.32 8.66 22.51
CA SER A 144 -47.70 9.85 21.74
C SER A 144 -47.08 9.88 20.34
N VAL A 145 -45.81 9.49 20.19
CA VAL A 145 -45.16 9.43 18.87
C VAL A 145 -45.70 8.24 18.07
N PRO A 146 -46.21 8.41 16.85
CA PRO A 146 -46.62 7.28 16.03
C PRO A 146 -45.41 6.43 15.63
N LEU A 147 -45.55 5.12 15.77
CA LEU A 147 -44.60 4.16 15.24
C LEU A 147 -45.03 3.74 13.84
N PHE A 148 -44.08 3.47 12.94
CA PHE A 148 -44.38 3.01 11.59
C PHE A 148 -43.53 1.81 11.13
N LEU A 149 -44.03 1.11 10.11
CA LEU A 149 -43.37 -0.01 9.42
C LEU A 149 -43.10 0.40 7.99
N SER A 150 -41.91 0.09 7.45
CA SER A 150 -41.56 0.35 6.05
C SER A 150 -41.53 -0.97 5.27
N ASN A 151 -42.34 -1.13 4.22
CA ASN A 151 -42.40 -2.35 3.40
C ASN A 151 -42.69 -2.06 1.94
N GLN A 152 -42.25 -2.93 1.04
CA GLN A 152 -42.61 -2.86 -0.37
C GLN A 152 -44.12 -2.96 -0.61
N ALA A 153 -44.59 -2.39 -1.71
CA ALA A 153 -46.00 -2.42 -2.14
C ALA A 153 -46.44 -3.81 -2.68
N ASP A 154 -46.25 -4.85 -1.85
CA ASP A 154 -46.60 -6.24 -2.08
C ASP A 154 -47.25 -6.84 -0.82
N GLU A 155 -48.39 -7.52 -0.95
CA GLU A 155 -49.13 -8.11 0.18
C GLU A 155 -48.27 -9.08 1.00
N SER A 156 -47.33 -9.76 0.35
CA SER A 156 -46.46 -10.77 0.94
C SER A 156 -45.46 -10.18 1.94
N HIS A 157 -45.11 -8.89 1.80
CA HIS A 157 -44.22 -8.14 2.69
C HIS A 157 -44.94 -7.62 3.94
N PHE A 158 -46.26 -7.83 4.08
CA PHE A 158 -46.99 -7.48 5.29
C PHE A 158 -47.41 -8.72 6.11
N ARG A 159 -46.84 -9.90 5.84
CA ARG A 159 -47.27 -11.15 6.48
C ARG A 159 -46.73 -11.32 7.90
N CYS A 160 -45.54 -10.80 8.15
CA CYS A 160 -44.70 -11.16 9.29
C CYS A 160 -44.53 -10.05 10.33
N ASP A 161 -44.92 -8.84 10.00
CA ASP A 161 -44.61 -7.62 10.72
C ASP A 161 -45.87 -6.86 11.21
N ARG A 162 -47.07 -7.45 11.02
CA ARG A 162 -48.34 -6.87 11.50
C ARG A 162 -48.35 -6.77 13.02
N VAL A 163 -48.13 -5.57 13.53
CA VAL A 163 -48.25 -5.24 14.94
C VAL A 163 -49.35 -4.19 15.12
N SER A 164 -50.25 -4.44 16.06
CA SER A 164 -51.37 -3.52 16.35
C SER A 164 -50.87 -2.17 16.83
N GLY A 165 -51.47 -1.08 16.36
CA GLY A 165 -51.13 0.29 16.78
C GLY A 165 -49.86 0.86 16.14
N ILE A 166 -49.34 0.21 15.08
CA ILE A 166 -48.22 0.72 14.26
C ILE A 166 -48.76 1.07 12.88
N LEU A 167 -48.35 2.23 12.35
CA LEU A 167 -48.78 2.73 11.05
C LEU A 167 -48.09 1.92 9.93
N PRO A 168 -48.83 1.20 9.07
CA PRO A 168 -48.22 0.57 7.91
C PRO A 168 -47.96 1.62 6.82
N THR A 169 -46.70 1.74 6.41
CA THR A 169 -46.31 2.55 5.25
C THR A 169 -45.83 1.64 4.13
N VAL A 170 -45.71 2.21 2.93
CA VAL A 170 -45.22 1.49 1.76
C VAL A 170 -43.99 2.18 1.17
N ASN A 171 -43.09 1.38 0.65
CA ASN A 171 -42.00 1.78 -0.21
C ASN A 171 -42.48 1.65 -1.66
N MET A 172 -42.12 2.62 -2.47
CA MET A 172 -42.56 2.73 -3.85
C MET A 172 -41.45 3.24 -4.75
N ASN A 173 -41.59 3.00 -6.04
CA ASN A 173 -40.73 3.56 -7.06
C ASN A 173 -41.55 4.09 -8.23
N ALA A 174 -40.84 4.69 -9.20
CA ALA A 174 -41.46 5.31 -10.36
C ALA A 174 -42.31 4.34 -11.23
N HIS A 175 -42.12 3.03 -11.13
CA HIS A 175 -42.85 2.01 -11.89
C HIS A 175 -44.05 1.43 -11.14
N VAL A 176 -44.15 1.67 -9.83
CA VAL A 176 -45.30 1.24 -9.03
C VAL A 176 -46.29 2.39 -8.95
N PRO A 177 -47.48 2.29 -9.56
CA PRO A 177 -48.45 3.37 -9.50
C PRO A 177 -49.02 3.50 -8.08
N VAL A 178 -49.25 4.74 -7.62
CA VAL A 178 -49.71 5.07 -6.24
C VAL A 178 -50.98 4.30 -5.84
N TRP A 179 -51.89 4.02 -6.77
CA TRP A 179 -53.10 3.24 -6.50
C TRP A 179 -52.80 1.81 -6.06
N LYS A 180 -51.69 1.20 -6.51
CA LYS A 180 -51.30 -0.17 -6.12
C LYS A 180 -50.90 -0.24 -4.65
N ALA A 181 -50.18 0.77 -4.14
CA ALA A 181 -49.90 0.88 -2.71
C ALA A 181 -51.18 1.02 -1.88
N GLN A 182 -52.12 1.85 -2.34
CA GLN A 182 -53.40 2.02 -1.66
C GLN A 182 -54.24 0.73 -1.68
N GLU A 183 -54.22 0.00 -2.79
CA GLU A 183 -54.89 -1.29 -2.94
C GLU A 183 -54.31 -2.35 -1.99
N VAL A 184 -52.99 -2.55 -2.00
CA VAL A 184 -52.30 -3.50 -1.12
C VAL A 184 -52.61 -3.20 0.34
N LEU A 185 -52.50 -1.93 0.76
CA LEU A 185 -52.79 -1.52 2.13
C LEU A 185 -54.26 -1.71 2.51
N SER A 186 -55.20 -1.51 1.56
CA SER A 186 -56.63 -1.72 1.80
C SER A 186 -56.98 -3.21 1.95
N ARG A 187 -56.29 -4.09 1.22
CA ARG A 187 -56.46 -5.55 1.34
C ARG A 187 -55.84 -6.10 2.63
N VAL A 188 -54.62 -5.65 2.95
CA VAL A 188 -53.87 -6.09 4.14
C VAL A 188 -54.50 -5.52 5.43
N TYR A 189 -54.97 -4.27 5.39
CA TYR A 189 -55.56 -3.55 6.52
C TYR A 189 -56.96 -2.98 6.18
N PRO A 190 -58.00 -3.81 6.03
CA PRO A 190 -59.33 -3.40 5.56
C PRO A 190 -60.08 -2.45 6.51
N ARG A 191 -59.59 -2.26 7.73
CA ARG A 191 -60.15 -1.34 8.73
C ARG A 191 -59.21 -0.18 9.08
N ARG A 192 -58.19 0.10 8.27
CA ARG A 192 -57.24 1.21 8.48
C ARG A 192 -57.97 2.55 8.53
N ARG A 193 -57.61 3.41 9.49
CA ARG A 193 -58.14 4.77 9.67
C ARG A 193 -57.04 5.86 9.73
N GLY A 194 -55.93 5.66 9.03
CA GLY A 194 -54.77 6.57 9.03
C GLY A 194 -54.30 6.95 7.63
N PRO A 195 -53.46 8.00 7.48
CA PRO A 195 -53.04 8.53 6.18
C PRO A 195 -52.24 7.50 5.39
N LEU A 196 -52.32 7.55 4.05
CA LEU A 196 -51.38 6.84 3.17
C LEU A 196 -50.02 7.54 3.27
N VAL A 197 -49.01 6.81 3.72
CA VAL A 197 -47.63 7.31 3.81
C VAL A 197 -46.76 6.44 2.92
N ILE A 198 -46.05 7.10 2.00
CA ILE A 198 -44.97 6.50 1.23
C ILE A 198 -43.69 6.78 2.01
N ALA A 199 -43.13 5.77 2.67
CA ALA A 199 -41.97 5.97 3.54
C ALA A 199 -40.68 6.16 2.74
N GLU A 200 -40.51 5.36 1.67
CA GLU A 200 -39.44 5.56 0.70
C GLU A 200 -40.01 5.64 -0.71
N TYR A 201 -39.55 6.64 -1.46
CA TYR A 201 -39.81 6.76 -2.89
C TYR A 201 -38.48 6.79 -3.63
N TYR A 202 -38.15 5.71 -4.31
CA TYR A 202 -36.88 5.57 -5.05
C TYR A 202 -37.13 5.61 -6.55
N THR A 203 -36.38 6.42 -7.28
CA THR A 203 -36.59 6.65 -8.72
C THR A 203 -36.01 5.56 -9.62
N ALA A 204 -35.46 4.50 -9.05
CA ALA A 204 -34.83 3.42 -9.79
C ALA A 204 -35.17 2.05 -9.17
N GLU A 205 -36.09 1.31 -9.79
CA GLU A 205 -35.94 -0.14 -9.73
C GLU A 205 -34.72 -0.48 -10.57
N GLY A 206 -33.68 -0.99 -9.92
CA GLY A 206 -32.64 -1.75 -10.59
C GLY A 206 -33.21 -3.08 -11.09
N THR A 207 -34.15 -3.07 -12.03
CA THR A 207 -34.17 -4.16 -13.02
C THR A 207 -32.82 -4.10 -13.70
N LEU A 208 -32.08 -5.21 -13.72
CA LEU A 208 -30.92 -5.35 -14.60
C LEU A 208 -31.41 -5.03 -16.02
N LYS A 209 -31.17 -3.80 -16.46
CA LYS A 209 -31.39 -3.43 -17.85
C LYS A 209 -30.51 -4.38 -18.65
N ASN A 210 -31.07 -5.03 -19.65
CA ASN A 210 -30.32 -5.85 -20.58
C ASN A 210 -30.37 -5.16 -21.95
N ALA A 211 -29.22 -5.05 -22.59
CA ALA A 211 -29.14 -4.58 -23.96
C ALA A 211 -28.15 -5.46 -24.72
N THR A 212 -28.44 -5.72 -25.98
CA THR A 212 -27.51 -6.41 -26.89
C THR A 212 -26.97 -5.39 -27.86
N SER A 213 -25.65 -5.28 -27.95
CA SER A 213 -24.97 -4.36 -28.85
C SER A 213 -23.79 -5.06 -29.52
N ARG A 214 -23.38 -4.58 -30.70
CA ARG A 214 -22.16 -5.04 -31.39
C ARG A 214 -20.87 -4.51 -30.74
N HIS A 215 -20.99 -3.48 -29.91
CA HIS A 215 -19.90 -2.87 -29.15
C HIS A 215 -20.34 -2.65 -27.70
N PRO A 216 -19.43 -2.68 -26.71
CA PRO A 216 -19.77 -2.39 -25.33
C PRO A 216 -20.43 -1.01 -25.20
N MET A 217 -21.61 -0.95 -24.58
CA MET A 217 -22.31 0.32 -24.33
C MET A 217 -21.74 1.03 -23.10
N THR A 218 -21.70 2.35 -23.11
CA THR A 218 -21.34 3.19 -21.95
C THR A 218 -22.41 3.11 -20.85
N PHE A 219 -22.05 3.49 -19.62
CA PHE A 219 -23.02 3.60 -18.52
C PHE A 219 -24.14 4.60 -18.87
N GLU A 220 -23.81 5.70 -19.53
CA GLU A 220 -24.79 6.70 -20.00
C GLU A 220 -25.72 6.15 -21.09
N GLU A 221 -25.19 5.44 -22.09
CA GLU A 221 -26.00 4.79 -23.14
C GLU A 221 -26.89 3.67 -22.58
N PHE A 222 -26.43 2.99 -21.52
CA PHE A 222 -27.21 2.00 -20.78
C PHE A 222 -28.22 2.63 -19.80
N GLY A 223 -28.14 3.95 -19.60
CA GLY A 223 -28.94 4.70 -18.63
C GLY A 223 -28.69 4.25 -17.19
N GLN A 224 -27.45 3.90 -16.85
CA GLN A 224 -26.98 3.50 -15.52
C GLN A 224 -26.10 4.61 -14.93
N ALA A 225 -26.53 5.22 -13.82
CA ALA A 225 -25.82 6.39 -13.28
C ALA A 225 -24.61 6.04 -12.39
N HIS A 226 -24.67 4.92 -11.67
CA HIS A 226 -23.68 4.44 -10.67
C HIS A 226 -23.80 2.91 -10.50
N GLY A 227 -22.92 2.27 -9.72
CA GLY A 227 -22.95 0.82 -9.49
C GLY A 227 -22.19 0.01 -10.56
N TYR A 228 -22.67 -1.19 -10.90
CA TYR A 228 -21.96 -2.10 -11.81
C TYR A 228 -22.67 -2.28 -13.15
N VAL A 229 -21.90 -2.49 -14.21
CA VAL A 229 -22.39 -3.01 -15.51
C VAL A 229 -21.64 -4.29 -15.84
N VAL A 230 -22.37 -5.34 -16.21
CA VAL A 230 -21.78 -6.61 -16.64
C VAL A 230 -21.87 -6.72 -18.15
N TYR A 231 -20.71 -6.75 -18.81
CA TYR A 231 -20.58 -7.07 -20.22
C TYR A 231 -20.36 -8.56 -20.38
N MET A 232 -21.14 -9.23 -21.22
CA MET A 232 -21.00 -10.67 -21.46
C MET A 232 -20.89 -10.95 -22.95
N THR A 233 -19.96 -11.81 -23.34
CA THR A 233 -19.85 -12.32 -24.72
C THR A 233 -19.43 -13.79 -24.73
N ARG A 234 -19.64 -14.46 -25.85
CA ARG A 234 -19.08 -15.80 -26.09
C ARG A 234 -17.80 -15.68 -26.88
N ILE A 235 -16.78 -16.38 -26.43
CA ILE A 235 -15.47 -16.38 -27.08
C ILE A 235 -15.57 -17.08 -28.44
N GLN A 236 -15.18 -16.37 -29.50
CA GLN A 236 -15.13 -16.89 -30.87
C GLN A 236 -13.75 -16.68 -31.48
N GLY A 237 -13.21 -17.70 -32.17
CA GLY A 237 -11.94 -17.63 -32.90
C GLY A 237 -10.70 -17.96 -32.07
N MET A 238 -10.84 -18.62 -30.91
CA MET A 238 -9.72 -18.95 -30.02
C MET A 238 -9.05 -20.26 -30.45
N SER A 239 -7.73 -20.22 -30.71
CA SER A 239 -6.96 -21.38 -31.21
C SER A 239 -6.10 -22.07 -30.15
N LYS A 240 -5.71 -21.38 -29.05
CA LYS A 240 -4.95 -21.92 -27.90
C LYS A 240 -5.22 -21.14 -26.59
N SER A 241 -5.00 -21.79 -25.44
CA SER A 241 -5.09 -21.26 -24.06
C SER A 241 -3.74 -21.46 -23.34
N PRO A 242 -3.27 -20.54 -22.46
CA PRO A 242 -3.87 -19.25 -22.08
C PRO A 242 -3.78 -18.18 -23.19
N ALA A 243 -4.66 -17.19 -23.16
CA ALA A 243 -4.72 -16.06 -24.10
C ALA A 243 -4.76 -14.73 -23.36
N ILE A 244 -4.24 -13.65 -23.96
CA ILE A 244 -4.32 -12.30 -23.36
C ILE A 244 -5.61 -11.63 -23.84
N LEU A 245 -6.47 -11.23 -22.90
CA LEU A 245 -7.64 -10.41 -23.16
C LEU A 245 -7.26 -8.94 -23.09
N GLU A 246 -7.45 -8.17 -24.17
CA GLU A 246 -7.27 -6.71 -24.18
C GLU A 246 -8.62 -5.98 -24.16
N ILE A 247 -8.85 -5.08 -23.20
CA ILE A 247 -10.08 -4.29 -23.07
C ILE A 247 -9.74 -2.82 -23.26
N ARG A 248 -10.05 -2.21 -24.41
CA ARG A 248 -9.66 -0.81 -24.67
C ARG A 248 -10.66 0.20 -24.11
N GLY A 249 -10.13 1.28 -23.52
CA GLY A 249 -10.90 2.44 -23.09
C GLY A 249 -11.76 2.22 -21.86
N MET A 250 -11.43 1.27 -20.99
CA MET A 250 -12.05 1.15 -19.66
C MET A 250 -11.51 2.26 -18.75
N LYS A 251 -12.41 3.03 -18.14
CA LYS A 251 -12.04 4.20 -17.32
C LYS A 251 -12.18 3.99 -15.82
N ASP A 252 -12.90 2.96 -15.41
CA ASP A 252 -13.17 2.61 -14.01
C ASP A 252 -12.78 1.15 -13.75
N ARG A 253 -12.95 0.66 -12.52
CA ARG A 253 -12.47 -0.66 -12.08
C ARG A 253 -13.20 -1.79 -12.80
N GLY A 254 -12.47 -2.76 -13.35
CA GLY A 254 -13.01 -3.93 -14.06
C GLY A 254 -12.69 -5.25 -13.37
N TYR A 255 -13.56 -6.24 -13.50
CA TYR A 255 -13.34 -7.63 -13.09
C TYR A 255 -13.65 -8.56 -14.25
N VAL A 256 -12.73 -9.47 -14.57
CA VAL A 256 -12.91 -10.42 -15.67
C VAL A 256 -13.10 -11.83 -15.14
N SER A 257 -14.03 -12.57 -15.75
CA SER A 257 -14.21 -14.00 -15.51
C SER A 257 -14.57 -14.75 -16.80
N THR A 258 -14.01 -15.94 -16.95
CA THR A 258 -14.35 -16.93 -17.99
C THR A 258 -15.16 -18.11 -17.43
N GLY A 259 -15.68 -17.97 -16.20
CA GLY A 259 -16.53 -18.97 -15.53
C GLY A 259 -15.81 -19.94 -14.59
N ARG A 260 -14.51 -19.76 -14.32
CA ARG A 260 -13.74 -20.60 -13.38
C ARG A 260 -12.91 -19.82 -12.36
N GLU A 261 -12.42 -18.63 -12.68
CA GLU A 261 -11.71 -17.72 -11.76
C GLU A 261 -12.05 -16.25 -12.06
N TYR A 262 -11.70 -15.35 -11.14
CA TYR A 262 -11.81 -13.89 -11.28
C TYR A 262 -10.42 -13.27 -11.29
N SER A 263 -10.19 -12.34 -12.21
CA SER A 263 -8.98 -11.50 -12.22
C SER A 263 -9.39 -10.03 -12.13
N LEU A 264 -8.72 -9.27 -11.26
CA LEU A 264 -8.91 -7.83 -11.13
C LEU A 264 -8.27 -7.13 -12.34
N LEU A 265 -8.99 -6.17 -12.92
CA LEU A 265 -8.58 -5.39 -14.07
C LEU A 265 -8.65 -3.90 -13.68
N GLY A 266 -7.61 -3.45 -12.97
CA GLY A 266 -7.22 -2.05 -12.71
C GLY A 266 -8.08 -1.17 -11.80
N GLU A 267 -7.44 -0.14 -11.21
CA GLU A 267 -8.05 0.99 -10.51
C GLU A 267 -7.41 2.30 -11.02
N GLY A 268 -8.19 3.15 -11.69
CA GLY A 268 -7.74 4.47 -12.16
C GLY A 268 -6.77 4.44 -13.34
N HIS A 269 -7.25 4.78 -14.55
CA HIS A 269 -6.46 5.01 -15.77
C HIS A 269 -5.23 4.10 -16.01
N ALA A 270 -5.26 2.84 -15.58
CA ALA A 270 -4.23 1.86 -15.86
C ALA A 270 -4.83 0.47 -15.65
N VAL A 271 -4.64 -0.35 -16.68
CA VAL A 271 -4.82 -1.79 -16.83
C VAL A 271 -5.86 -2.16 -17.89
N LEU A 272 -5.43 -2.61 -19.07
CA LEU A 272 -6.30 -3.05 -20.17
C LEU A 272 -5.88 -4.39 -20.81
N SER A 273 -5.05 -5.21 -20.15
CA SER A 273 -4.84 -6.59 -20.57
C SER A 273 -4.64 -7.58 -19.42
N VAL A 274 -5.27 -8.76 -19.50
CA VAL A 274 -5.17 -9.82 -18.49
C VAL A 274 -5.02 -11.18 -19.17
N PRO A 275 -4.10 -12.06 -18.73
CA PRO A 275 -4.09 -13.44 -19.21
C PRO A 275 -5.34 -14.17 -18.71
N ILE A 276 -6.07 -14.78 -19.63
CA ILE A 276 -7.24 -15.61 -19.35
C ILE A 276 -6.99 -17.04 -19.83
N GLU A 277 -7.34 -18.01 -19.00
CA GLU A 277 -7.55 -19.38 -19.44
C GLU A 277 -9.00 -19.54 -19.91
N ALA A 278 -9.18 -19.85 -21.19
CA ALA A 278 -10.51 -20.00 -21.77
C ALA A 278 -10.47 -20.92 -22.99
N ASN A 279 -11.62 -21.51 -23.30
CA ASN A 279 -11.84 -22.30 -24.50
C ASN A 279 -12.81 -21.60 -25.45
N GLN A 280 -12.77 -22.01 -26.72
CA GLN A 280 -13.76 -21.62 -27.71
C GLN A 280 -15.19 -21.92 -27.19
N GLY A 281 -16.05 -20.90 -27.17
CA GLY A 281 -17.45 -21.02 -26.72
C GLY A 281 -17.69 -20.70 -25.24
N ASP A 282 -16.64 -20.52 -24.44
CA ASP A 282 -16.74 -20.07 -23.05
C ASP A 282 -17.34 -18.66 -22.97
N VAL A 283 -17.98 -18.35 -21.84
CA VAL A 283 -18.60 -17.05 -21.60
C VAL A 283 -17.59 -16.15 -20.91
N LEU A 284 -17.17 -15.09 -21.61
CA LEU A 284 -16.38 -14.02 -21.04
C LEU A 284 -17.33 -13.00 -20.42
N SER A 285 -17.15 -12.75 -19.13
CA SER A 285 -17.88 -11.73 -18.37
C SER A 285 -16.91 -10.67 -17.87
N VAL A 286 -17.24 -9.39 -18.08
CA VAL A 286 -16.48 -8.24 -17.57
C VAL A 286 -17.44 -7.40 -16.73
N ILE A 287 -17.21 -7.33 -15.43
CA ILE A 287 -17.96 -6.47 -14.51
C ILE A 287 -17.20 -5.16 -14.37
N VAL A 288 -17.81 -4.03 -14.71
CA VAL A 288 -17.22 -2.71 -14.51
C VAL A 288 -17.93 -2.02 -13.36
N GLU A 289 -17.17 -1.57 -12.37
CA GLU A 289 -17.60 -0.78 -11.22
C GLU A 289 -17.43 0.70 -11.50
N ASN A 290 -18.50 1.49 -11.37
CA ASN A 290 -18.41 2.94 -11.51
C ASN A 290 -17.74 3.58 -10.28
N MET A 291 -16.54 4.13 -10.46
CA MET A 291 -15.74 4.74 -9.37
C MET A 291 -15.97 6.25 -9.18
N GLY A 292 -17.05 6.80 -9.77
CA GLY A 292 -17.38 8.23 -9.69
C GLY A 292 -16.79 9.08 -10.82
N ARG A 293 -17.39 10.25 -11.09
CA ARG A 293 -17.01 11.14 -12.21
C ARG A 293 -16.11 12.27 -11.74
N THR A 294 -15.14 12.67 -12.57
CA THR A 294 -14.28 13.82 -12.29
C THR A 294 -15.11 15.09 -12.12
N ASN A 295 -14.93 15.79 -11.00
CA ASN A 295 -15.74 16.94 -10.59
C ASN A 295 -14.95 18.28 -10.55
N PHE A 296 -13.70 18.29 -11.00
CA PHE A 296 -12.88 19.51 -11.14
C PHE A 296 -11.93 19.44 -12.35
N GLY A 297 -11.52 20.60 -12.88
CA GLY A 297 -10.53 20.72 -13.97
C GLY A 297 -11.11 20.76 -15.40
N LYS A 298 -10.23 20.81 -16.42
CA LYS A 298 -10.61 20.92 -17.86
C LYS A 298 -11.34 19.68 -18.41
N LYS A 299 -11.50 18.61 -17.62
CA LYS A 299 -12.13 17.32 -17.98
C LYS A 299 -13.52 17.11 -17.33
N ASN A 300 -14.28 18.18 -17.09
CA ASN A 300 -15.66 18.11 -16.54
C ASN A 300 -16.71 17.39 -17.43
N HIS A 301 -16.28 16.74 -18.51
CA HIS A 301 -17.07 15.83 -19.34
C HIS A 301 -16.41 14.43 -19.33
N ASP A 302 -16.69 13.63 -18.30
CA ASP A 302 -16.18 12.27 -18.17
C ASP A 302 -17.28 11.21 -18.42
N PRO A 303 -17.51 10.81 -19.68
CA PRO A 303 -18.40 9.68 -20.00
C PRO A 303 -17.74 8.37 -19.56
N LYS A 304 -18.52 7.50 -18.90
CA LYS A 304 -18.03 6.24 -18.31
C LYS A 304 -18.22 5.09 -19.31
N HIS A 305 -17.12 4.60 -19.88
CA HIS A 305 -17.17 3.68 -21.02
C HIS A 305 -16.13 2.55 -20.98
N THR A 306 -16.36 1.56 -21.84
CA THR A 306 -15.36 0.70 -22.50
C THR A 306 -15.54 0.92 -24.00
N SER A 307 -14.48 1.20 -24.76
CA SER A 307 -14.62 1.62 -26.18
C SER A 307 -14.52 0.45 -27.17
N THR A 308 -13.82 -0.63 -26.81
CA THR A 308 -13.63 -1.80 -27.68
C THR A 308 -13.18 -3.03 -26.87
N MET A 309 -13.80 -4.19 -27.09
CA MET A 309 -13.30 -5.50 -26.61
C MET A 309 -12.73 -6.26 -27.80
N ALA A 310 -11.44 -6.59 -27.78
CA ALA A 310 -10.78 -7.34 -28.86
C ALA A 310 -9.95 -8.48 -28.29
N LEU A 311 -10.08 -9.66 -28.89
CA LEU A 311 -9.13 -10.76 -28.75
C LEU A 311 -8.12 -10.60 -29.89
N THR A 312 -6.97 -9.99 -29.62
CA THR A 312 -5.96 -9.75 -30.65
C THR A 312 -4.92 -10.86 -30.71
N TRP A 313 -4.65 -11.34 -31.93
CA TRP A 313 -3.35 -11.89 -32.31
C TRP A 313 -2.58 -10.76 -32.98
N THR A 314 -1.43 -10.36 -32.44
CA THR A 314 -0.63 -9.31 -33.06
C THR A 314 0.10 -9.88 -34.28
N LEU A 315 -0.45 -9.63 -35.47
CA LEU A 315 0.33 -9.64 -36.71
C LEU A 315 0.45 -8.18 -37.17
N LEU A 316 1.67 -7.64 -37.07
CA LEU A 316 2.01 -6.27 -37.44
C LEU A 316 1.75 -6.07 -38.95
N LEU A 317 0.84 -5.15 -39.31
CA LEU A 317 0.72 -4.62 -40.66
C LEU A 317 0.90 -3.11 -40.58
N LEU A 318 2.15 -2.68 -40.81
CA LEU A 318 2.52 -1.27 -41.00
C LEU A 318 1.76 -0.69 -42.20
N THR A 319 1.00 0.37 -41.96
CA THR A 319 0.64 1.33 -43.01
C THR A 319 1.35 2.64 -42.68
N PHE A 320 2.37 2.95 -43.47
CA PHE A 320 3.11 4.21 -43.41
C PHE A 320 2.24 5.32 -44.02
N THR A 321 1.85 6.31 -43.22
CA THR A 321 1.57 7.66 -43.72
C THR A 321 2.71 8.56 -43.26
N LEU A 322 3.57 8.95 -44.21
CA LEU A 322 4.65 9.90 -44.03
C LEU A 322 4.08 11.29 -43.75
N THR A 323 4.04 11.67 -42.48
CA THR A 323 4.15 13.08 -42.07
C THR A 323 5.54 13.26 -41.49
N THR A 324 6.35 14.10 -42.13
CA THR A 324 7.66 14.52 -41.63
C THR A 324 7.48 15.30 -40.33
N SER A 325 7.59 14.59 -39.20
CA SER A 325 7.73 15.14 -37.86
C SER A 325 9.22 15.33 -37.57
N ALA A 326 9.57 16.37 -36.81
CA ALA A 326 10.91 16.50 -36.26
C ALA A 326 11.27 15.23 -35.47
N SER A 327 12.51 14.76 -35.54
CA SER A 327 12.95 13.55 -34.83
C SER A 327 12.53 13.61 -33.36
N GLU A 328 11.58 12.76 -32.96
CA GLU A 328 11.12 12.65 -31.58
C GLU A 328 12.21 11.96 -30.76
N ARG A 329 12.48 12.45 -29.54
CA ARG A 329 13.52 11.86 -28.68
C ARG A 329 13.17 10.42 -28.37
N CYS A 330 14.09 9.49 -28.64
CA CYS A 330 13.84 8.07 -28.44
C CYS A 330 15.05 7.36 -27.83
N PHE A 331 14.79 6.39 -26.95
CA PHE A 331 15.82 5.49 -26.44
C PHE A 331 15.31 4.06 -26.59
N ARG A 332 16.06 3.21 -27.28
CA ARG A 332 15.62 1.84 -27.58
C ARG A 332 16.79 0.86 -27.64
N VAL A 333 16.47 -0.42 -27.53
CA VAL A 333 17.41 -1.51 -27.75
C VAL A 333 17.38 -1.90 -29.23
N ASP A 334 18.55 -1.98 -29.85
CA ASP A 334 18.73 -2.60 -31.16
C ASP A 334 19.28 -4.01 -30.96
N TYR A 335 18.36 -4.97 -30.95
CA TYR A 335 18.67 -6.38 -30.75
C TYR A 335 19.51 -6.96 -31.88
N GLU A 336 19.27 -6.55 -33.13
CA GLU A 336 19.99 -7.05 -34.30
C GLU A 336 21.47 -6.63 -34.28
N ASN A 337 21.75 -5.39 -33.88
CA ASN A 337 23.11 -4.84 -33.84
C ASN A 337 23.78 -4.91 -32.46
N ASN A 338 23.08 -5.43 -31.44
CA ASN A 338 23.56 -5.54 -30.06
C ASN A 338 24.02 -4.21 -29.45
N VAL A 339 23.27 -3.12 -29.69
CA VAL A 339 23.59 -1.77 -29.18
C VAL A 339 22.34 -1.10 -28.59
N PHE A 340 22.52 -0.10 -27.74
CA PHE A 340 21.46 0.86 -27.46
C PHE A 340 21.44 1.92 -28.55
N LEU A 341 20.27 2.48 -28.83
CA LEU A 341 20.10 3.62 -29.72
C LEU A 341 19.49 4.78 -28.95
N LYS A 342 20.12 5.96 -29.08
CA LYS A 342 19.60 7.22 -28.53
C LYS A 342 19.38 8.20 -29.68
N ASP A 343 18.13 8.49 -30.00
CA ASP A 343 17.71 9.23 -31.20
C ASP A 343 18.24 8.57 -32.48
N ASP A 344 18.04 7.24 -32.57
CA ASP A 344 18.47 6.37 -33.67
C ASP A 344 20.00 6.26 -33.90
N GLU A 345 20.81 6.87 -33.04
CA GLU A 345 22.27 6.76 -33.10
C GLU A 345 22.82 5.77 -32.05
N PRO A 346 23.85 4.95 -32.36
CA PRO A 346 24.49 4.04 -31.42
C PRO A 346 24.93 4.73 -30.13
N PHE A 347 24.52 4.17 -29.01
CA PHE A 347 24.77 4.69 -27.68
C PHE A 347 25.37 3.60 -26.79
N GLN A 348 26.51 3.92 -26.18
CA GLN A 348 27.13 3.12 -25.13
C GLN A 348 27.23 4.01 -23.90
N PHE A 349 26.89 3.47 -22.73
CA PHE A 349 26.98 4.23 -21.50
C PHE A 349 27.94 3.66 -20.48
N VAL A 350 28.54 4.60 -19.75
CA VAL A 350 29.30 4.35 -18.53
C VAL A 350 28.61 5.16 -17.44
N SER A 351 28.05 4.41 -16.50
CA SER A 351 27.22 4.90 -15.42
C SER A 351 27.94 4.76 -14.08
N GLY A 352 27.48 5.52 -13.09
CA GLY A 352 27.84 5.31 -11.69
C GLY A 352 26.61 5.36 -10.81
N SER A 353 26.57 4.50 -9.78
CA SER A 353 25.52 4.54 -8.78
C SER A 353 25.72 5.71 -7.83
N PHE A 354 24.63 6.47 -7.63
CA PHE A 354 24.51 7.56 -6.67
C PHE A 354 23.15 7.44 -5.98
N HIS A 355 23.12 7.27 -4.65
CA HIS A 355 21.86 7.21 -3.90
C HIS A 355 21.57 8.58 -3.30
N TYR A 356 20.59 9.31 -3.87
CA TYR A 356 20.29 10.68 -3.46
C TYR A 356 19.88 10.77 -1.99
N PHE A 357 19.24 9.73 -1.44
CA PHE A 357 18.88 9.63 -0.02
C PHE A 357 20.07 9.41 0.93
N ARG A 358 21.28 9.12 0.41
CA ARG A 358 22.53 8.95 1.20
C ARG A 358 23.47 10.16 1.16
N VAL A 359 23.13 11.20 0.40
CA VAL A 359 23.93 12.42 0.28
C VAL A 359 23.03 13.60 0.58
N LEU A 360 23.54 14.60 1.32
CA LEU A 360 22.76 15.82 1.58
C LEU A 360 22.40 16.52 0.27
N LYS A 361 21.15 16.98 0.15
CA LYS A 361 20.61 17.63 -1.05
C LYS A 361 21.53 18.72 -1.63
N ASP A 362 22.07 19.56 -0.77
CA ASP A 362 22.92 20.69 -1.16
C ASP A 362 24.23 20.24 -1.84
N SER A 363 24.69 19.02 -1.57
CA SER A 363 25.89 18.44 -2.17
C SER A 363 25.61 17.69 -3.48
N TRP A 364 24.35 17.40 -3.84
CA TRP A 364 24.04 16.58 -5.02
C TRP A 364 24.65 17.12 -6.32
N LYS A 365 24.54 18.43 -6.56
CA LYS A 365 25.09 19.06 -7.77
C LYS A 365 26.61 18.88 -7.87
N ASP A 366 27.33 19.09 -6.78
CA ASP A 366 28.78 18.84 -6.73
C ASP A 366 29.10 17.39 -7.10
N ARG A 367 28.42 16.42 -6.47
CA ARG A 367 28.69 15.00 -6.72
C ARG A 367 28.36 14.60 -8.16
N LEU A 368 27.26 15.08 -8.72
CA LEU A 368 26.88 14.84 -10.12
C LEU A 368 27.90 15.46 -11.10
N ILE A 369 28.40 16.67 -10.82
CA ILE A 369 29.48 17.27 -11.63
C ILE A 369 30.75 16.42 -11.56
N LYS A 370 31.14 15.94 -10.38
CA LYS A 370 32.30 15.03 -10.23
C LYS A 370 32.08 13.73 -11.00
N MET A 371 30.88 13.14 -10.95
CA MET A 371 30.54 11.96 -11.76
C MET A 371 30.70 12.22 -13.27
N LYS A 372 30.16 13.35 -13.76
CA LYS A 372 30.34 13.78 -15.15
C LYS A 372 31.82 13.95 -15.50
N ASN A 373 32.56 14.71 -14.70
CA ASN A 373 34.00 14.92 -14.87
C ASN A 373 34.80 13.60 -14.85
N GLY A 374 34.32 12.58 -14.15
CA GLY A 374 34.90 11.24 -14.08
C GLY A 374 34.79 10.43 -15.37
N GLY A 375 34.09 10.95 -16.39
CA GLY A 375 33.88 10.29 -17.67
C GLY A 375 32.52 9.61 -17.80
N LEU A 376 31.63 9.78 -16.82
CA LEU A 376 30.30 9.17 -16.85
C LEU A 376 29.35 9.98 -17.73
N ASN A 377 28.47 9.29 -18.46
CA ASN A 377 27.38 9.90 -19.23
C ASN A 377 25.99 9.56 -18.67
N VAL A 378 25.92 8.62 -17.71
CA VAL A 378 24.70 8.19 -17.02
C VAL A 378 24.94 8.20 -15.51
N VAL A 379 23.90 8.48 -14.74
CA VAL A 379 23.83 8.19 -13.29
C VAL A 379 22.75 7.13 -13.05
N GLN A 380 23.05 6.13 -12.22
CA GLN A 380 22.09 5.14 -11.78
C GLN A 380 21.66 5.46 -10.35
N THR A 381 20.37 5.39 -10.06
CA THR A 381 19.87 5.62 -8.69
C THR A 381 18.70 4.71 -8.35
N TYR A 382 18.63 4.27 -7.08
CA TYR A 382 17.45 3.64 -6.52
C TYR A 382 16.41 4.65 -6.05
N VAL A 383 15.17 4.19 -5.88
CA VAL A 383 14.12 4.92 -5.16
C VAL A 383 13.79 4.16 -3.88
N GLU A 384 13.97 4.80 -2.72
CA GLU A 384 13.71 4.18 -1.42
C GLU A 384 12.23 4.36 -1.03
N TRP A 385 11.41 3.33 -1.29
CA TRP A 385 9.97 3.37 -0.99
C TRP A 385 9.70 3.72 0.48
N SER A 386 10.40 3.09 1.43
CA SER A 386 10.24 3.35 2.87
C SER A 386 10.48 4.82 3.28
N GLY A 387 11.37 5.53 2.57
CA GLY A 387 11.65 6.94 2.82
C GLY A 387 10.64 7.89 2.17
N HIS A 388 10.07 7.47 1.04
CA HIS A 388 9.02 8.20 0.34
C HIS A 388 7.62 7.95 0.88
N GLU A 389 7.35 6.82 1.53
CA GLU A 389 6.08 6.49 2.18
C GLU A 389 6.34 5.98 3.62
N PRO A 390 6.84 6.85 4.52
CA PRO A 390 7.20 6.46 5.89
C PRO A 390 6.03 5.91 6.71
N GLU A 391 4.81 6.34 6.40
CA GLU A 391 3.55 5.77 6.90
C GLU A 391 2.60 5.55 5.72
N PRO A 392 1.64 4.60 5.80
CA PRO A 392 0.74 4.30 4.69
C PRO A 392 0.07 5.56 4.14
N GLN A 393 0.23 5.81 2.84
CA GLN A 393 -0.32 6.94 2.09
C GLN A 393 0.15 8.33 2.57
N GLN A 394 1.21 8.40 3.37
CA GLN A 394 1.85 9.65 3.75
C GLN A 394 3.15 9.78 2.96
N TYR A 395 3.11 10.57 1.90
CA TYR A 395 4.25 10.67 0.99
C TYR A 395 5.22 11.80 1.34
N ASN A 396 6.51 11.56 1.17
CA ASN A 396 7.59 12.50 1.40
C ASN A 396 8.46 12.68 0.14
N PHE A 397 8.48 13.91 -0.38
CA PHE A 397 9.32 14.33 -1.51
C PHE A 397 10.12 15.59 -1.17
N GLU A 398 10.38 15.83 0.11
CA GLU A 398 11.13 16.98 0.60
C GLU A 398 12.55 16.60 1.05
N GLY A 399 13.42 17.60 1.19
CA GLY A 399 14.79 17.40 1.67
C GLY A 399 15.56 16.39 0.80
N ASN A 400 16.20 15.41 1.45
CA ASN A 400 16.94 14.35 0.75
C ASN A 400 16.04 13.36 -0.01
N TYR A 401 14.71 13.46 0.07
CA TYR A 401 13.77 12.66 -0.70
C TYR A 401 13.16 13.42 -1.88
N ASP A 402 13.67 14.61 -2.22
CA ASP A 402 13.25 15.39 -3.39
C ASP A 402 13.88 14.85 -4.69
N ILE A 403 13.33 13.72 -5.16
CA ILE A 403 13.80 13.05 -6.38
C ILE A 403 13.62 13.89 -7.65
N GLU A 404 12.57 14.72 -7.72
CA GLU A 404 12.36 15.62 -8.86
C GLU A 404 13.53 16.59 -9.02
N THR A 405 13.99 17.20 -7.91
CA THR A 405 15.17 18.07 -7.95
C THR A 405 16.42 17.29 -8.32
N PHE A 406 16.59 16.06 -7.83
CA PHE A 406 17.71 15.20 -8.22
C PHE A 406 17.73 14.94 -9.75
N LEU A 407 16.58 14.57 -10.33
CA LEU A 407 16.44 14.33 -11.77
C LEU A 407 16.71 15.59 -12.59
N LYS A 408 16.17 16.75 -12.16
CA LYS A 408 16.43 18.06 -12.78
C LYS A 408 17.92 18.41 -12.75
N LEU A 409 18.61 18.17 -11.64
CA LEU A 409 20.05 18.41 -11.51
C LEU A 409 20.87 17.48 -12.40
N ALA A 410 20.51 16.19 -12.48
CA ALA A 410 21.17 15.25 -13.38
C ALA A 410 21.05 15.73 -14.83
N GLN A 411 19.85 16.17 -15.25
CA GLN A 411 19.62 16.75 -16.57
C GLN A 411 20.40 18.04 -16.79
N GLU A 412 20.44 18.95 -15.81
CA GLU A 412 21.19 20.22 -15.88
C GLU A 412 22.70 19.99 -16.08
N VAL A 413 23.27 19.00 -15.37
CA VAL A 413 24.67 18.60 -15.50
C VAL A 413 24.94 17.84 -16.82
N GLY A 414 23.90 17.39 -17.51
CA GLY A 414 24.00 16.64 -18.75
C GLY A 414 24.33 15.16 -18.54
N LEU A 415 23.81 14.57 -17.47
CA LEU A 415 23.79 13.12 -17.23
C LEU A 415 22.40 12.56 -17.56
N PHE A 416 22.36 11.44 -18.25
CA PHE A 416 21.14 10.63 -18.35
C PHE A 416 20.95 9.82 -17.07
N VAL A 417 19.75 9.28 -16.85
CA VAL A 417 19.39 8.54 -15.64
C VAL A 417 18.94 7.13 -15.99
N VAL A 418 19.49 6.15 -15.27
CA VAL A 418 18.93 4.80 -15.15
C VAL A 418 18.25 4.72 -13.79
N LEU A 419 16.92 4.60 -13.78
CA LEU A 419 16.14 4.63 -12.55
C LEU A 419 15.84 3.20 -12.07
N ARG A 420 16.02 2.93 -10.77
CA ARG A 420 15.73 1.63 -10.14
C ARG A 420 14.67 1.80 -9.05
N PRO A 421 13.38 1.88 -9.41
CA PRO A 421 12.34 2.29 -8.48
C PRO A 421 11.83 1.20 -7.51
N GLY A 422 12.36 -0.02 -7.59
CA GLY A 422 12.04 -1.10 -6.65
C GLY A 422 10.87 -1.98 -7.11
N PRO A 423 9.98 -2.43 -6.20
CA PRO A 423 9.69 -1.84 -4.88
C PRO A 423 10.69 -2.24 -3.80
N TYR A 424 11.39 -3.37 -3.98
CA TYR A 424 12.54 -3.77 -3.18
C TYR A 424 13.83 -3.34 -3.89
N ILE A 425 14.79 -2.78 -3.13
CA ILE A 425 16.04 -2.27 -3.69
C ILE A 425 17.30 -2.91 -3.09
N SER A 426 17.16 -3.75 -2.06
CA SER A 426 18.31 -4.22 -1.26
C SER A 426 19.14 -3.06 -0.70
N ALA A 427 20.16 -2.63 -1.45
CA ALA A 427 20.97 -1.44 -1.26
C ALA A 427 21.60 -1.26 0.13
N GLU A 428 21.69 -2.32 0.93
CA GLU A 428 22.08 -2.26 2.35
C GLU A 428 21.25 -1.24 3.15
N ARG A 429 19.96 -1.09 2.81
CA ARG A 429 19.00 -0.22 3.50
C ARG A 429 18.09 -1.01 4.41
N ASP A 430 17.55 -0.37 5.44
CA ASP A 430 16.56 -0.98 6.36
C ASP A 430 15.47 -1.67 5.54
N ASN A 431 15.24 -2.97 5.81
CA ASN A 431 14.20 -3.79 5.17
C ASN A 431 14.31 -3.85 3.62
N GLY A 432 15.52 -3.58 3.07
CA GLY A 432 15.75 -3.51 1.63
C GLY A 432 14.99 -2.37 0.93
N GLY A 433 14.67 -1.30 1.66
CA GLY A 433 13.88 -0.16 1.20
C GLY A 433 12.36 -0.36 1.25
N LEU A 434 11.88 -1.53 1.70
CA LEU A 434 10.45 -1.78 1.91
C LEU A 434 9.97 -1.08 3.20
N PRO A 435 8.79 -0.44 3.23
CA PRO A 435 8.31 0.22 4.45
C PRO A 435 8.05 -0.74 5.60
N TYR A 436 8.42 -0.33 6.82
CA TYR A 436 8.26 -1.14 8.03
C TYR A 436 6.80 -1.50 8.34
N TRP A 437 5.87 -0.61 7.96
CA TRP A 437 4.45 -0.75 8.25
C TRP A 437 3.78 -1.89 7.47
N LEU A 438 4.43 -2.46 6.45
CA LEU A 438 3.95 -3.68 5.78
C LEU A 438 3.80 -4.85 6.78
N LEU A 439 4.73 -4.98 7.73
CA LEU A 439 4.66 -5.97 8.80
C LEU A 439 3.52 -5.68 9.79
N ARG A 440 3.15 -4.40 9.96
CA ARG A 440 2.03 -3.97 10.80
C ARG A 440 0.69 -4.29 10.13
N GLU A 441 0.60 -4.14 8.81
CA GLU A 441 -0.59 -4.51 8.03
C GLU A 441 -0.82 -6.02 8.03
N ASN A 442 0.23 -6.81 7.73
CA ASN A 442 0.16 -8.26 7.78
C ASN A 442 1.53 -8.87 8.17
N PRO A 443 1.70 -9.36 9.40
CA PRO A 443 2.94 -9.98 9.85
C PRO A 443 3.17 -11.40 9.27
N ARG A 444 2.33 -11.86 8.35
CA ARG A 444 2.50 -13.11 7.59
C ARG A 444 2.60 -12.87 6.08
N MET A 445 2.74 -11.62 5.67
CA MET A 445 2.86 -11.21 4.28
C MET A 445 4.08 -11.88 3.64
N VAL A 446 3.90 -12.40 2.43
CA VAL A 446 5.04 -12.90 1.64
C VAL A 446 5.56 -11.77 0.75
N TYR A 447 6.64 -11.12 1.20
CA TYR A 447 7.31 -10.08 0.43
C TYR A 447 7.75 -10.58 -0.94
N ARG A 448 7.79 -9.65 -1.91
CA ARG A 448 8.28 -9.85 -3.28
C ARG A 448 7.63 -11.09 -3.92
N SER A 449 6.31 -11.17 -3.82
CA SER A 449 5.50 -12.25 -4.40
C SER A 449 4.14 -11.70 -4.81
N PHE A 450 3.33 -12.50 -5.51
CA PHE A 450 1.97 -12.12 -5.89
C PHE A 450 0.96 -12.32 -4.74
N ASP A 451 1.41 -12.24 -3.49
CA ASP A 451 0.55 -12.18 -2.30
C ASP A 451 -0.32 -10.91 -2.37
N PRO A 452 -1.66 -11.01 -2.37
CA PRO A 452 -2.54 -9.85 -2.46
C PRO A 452 -2.29 -8.80 -1.38
N THR A 453 -1.83 -9.21 -0.20
CA THR A 453 -1.53 -8.29 0.91
C THR A 453 -0.23 -7.52 0.70
N PHE A 454 0.71 -8.05 -0.10
CA PHE A 454 1.91 -7.34 -0.54
C PHE A 454 1.63 -6.51 -1.80
N MET A 455 0.87 -7.06 -2.76
CA MET A 455 0.59 -6.39 -4.02
C MET A 455 -0.28 -5.15 -3.86
N LEU A 456 -1.25 -5.14 -2.94
CA LEU A 456 -2.09 -3.97 -2.71
C LEU A 456 -1.29 -2.69 -2.37
N PRO A 457 -0.37 -2.69 -1.37
CA PRO A 457 0.46 -1.52 -1.10
C PRO A 457 1.48 -1.23 -2.22
N VAL A 458 2.04 -2.25 -2.87
CA VAL A 458 2.97 -2.06 -4.01
C VAL A 458 2.29 -1.36 -5.19
N ASP A 459 1.09 -1.81 -5.55
CA ASP A 459 0.30 -1.19 -6.61
C ASP A 459 -0.01 0.26 -6.26
N ARG A 460 -0.47 0.51 -5.04
CA ARG A 460 -0.76 1.86 -4.57
C ARG A 460 0.48 2.77 -4.67
N TRP A 461 1.65 2.28 -4.27
CA TRP A 461 2.90 3.01 -4.38
C TRP A 461 3.21 3.37 -5.84
N PHE A 462 3.17 2.40 -6.74
CA PHE A 462 3.52 2.64 -8.14
C PHE A 462 2.47 3.46 -8.93
N HIS A 463 1.18 3.30 -8.64
CA HIS A 463 0.13 4.17 -9.20
C HIS A 463 0.29 5.63 -8.76
N TYR A 464 0.95 5.88 -7.63
CA TYR A 464 1.30 7.23 -7.19
C TYR A 464 2.63 7.70 -7.78
N PHE A 465 3.69 6.89 -7.69
CA PHE A 465 5.06 7.27 -8.02
C PHE A 465 5.34 7.32 -9.53
N LEU A 466 4.85 6.36 -10.31
CA LEU A 466 5.19 6.27 -11.74
C LEU A 466 4.63 7.45 -12.56
N PRO A 467 3.41 7.95 -12.34
CA PRO A 467 2.93 9.16 -13.01
C PRO A 467 3.80 10.40 -12.72
N MET A 468 4.34 10.50 -11.51
CA MET A 468 5.20 11.64 -11.12
C MET A 468 6.51 11.67 -11.91
N ILE A 469 7.09 10.50 -12.22
CA ILE A 469 8.35 10.43 -12.97
C ILE A 469 8.15 10.45 -14.49
N GLN A 470 6.91 10.38 -14.99
CA GLN A 470 6.61 10.27 -16.41
C GLN A 470 7.18 11.45 -17.22
N ASP A 471 7.10 12.67 -16.70
CA ASP A 471 7.64 13.88 -17.34
C ASP A 471 9.17 13.86 -17.44
N TYR A 472 9.84 13.03 -16.64
CA TYR A 472 11.29 12.88 -16.62
C TYR A 472 11.79 11.76 -17.55
N MET A 473 10.90 11.04 -18.22
CA MET A 473 11.27 10.06 -19.24
C MET A 473 11.92 10.73 -20.45
N TYR A 474 12.90 10.07 -21.06
CA TYR A 474 13.68 10.61 -22.16
C TYR A 474 12.82 11.03 -23.37
N HIS A 475 11.82 10.20 -23.70
CA HIS A 475 10.85 10.45 -24.76
C HIS A 475 9.91 11.63 -24.45
N ASN A 476 9.74 11.99 -23.17
CA ASN A 476 8.99 13.17 -22.72
C ASN A 476 9.88 14.39 -22.46
N GLY A 477 11.18 14.31 -22.78
CA GLY A 477 12.11 15.42 -22.65
C GLY A 477 13.01 15.41 -21.42
N GLY A 478 12.83 14.48 -20.49
CA GLY A 478 13.64 14.35 -19.27
C GLY A 478 14.91 13.50 -19.44
N PRO A 479 15.63 13.16 -18.35
CA PRO A 479 16.89 12.43 -18.42
C PRO A 479 16.76 10.90 -18.33
N ILE A 480 15.61 10.33 -17.97
CA ILE A 480 15.46 8.89 -17.69
C ILE A 480 15.41 8.09 -18.99
N ILE A 481 16.46 7.31 -19.26
CA ILE A 481 16.58 6.49 -20.48
C ILE A 481 16.13 5.04 -20.27
N MET A 482 16.23 4.51 -19.06
CA MET A 482 15.89 3.13 -18.72
C MET A 482 15.36 3.03 -17.30
N VAL A 483 14.55 2.00 -17.06
CA VAL A 483 13.98 1.71 -15.73
C VAL A 483 14.14 0.23 -15.38
N GLN A 484 14.68 -0.06 -14.19
CA GLN A 484 14.79 -1.42 -13.70
C GLN A 484 13.48 -1.89 -13.09
N VAL A 485 13.09 -3.13 -13.36
CA VAL A 485 11.98 -3.80 -12.69
C VAL A 485 12.53 -4.69 -11.60
N GLU A 486 12.13 -4.48 -10.35
CA GLU A 486 12.63 -5.24 -9.19
C GLU A 486 14.16 -5.11 -9.03
N ASN A 487 14.77 -6.02 -8.27
CA ASN A 487 16.18 -6.04 -7.91
C ASN A 487 16.63 -7.44 -7.47
N GLU A 488 17.47 -8.11 -8.26
CA GLU A 488 18.03 -9.43 -7.91
C GLU A 488 16.91 -10.40 -7.47
N TYR A 489 15.91 -10.56 -8.34
CA TYR A 489 14.75 -11.39 -8.03
C TYR A 489 15.07 -12.87 -8.21
N GLY A 490 15.99 -13.20 -9.12
CA GLY A 490 16.44 -14.57 -9.34
C GLY A 490 17.06 -15.20 -8.09
N GLU A 491 17.73 -14.40 -7.26
CA GLU A 491 18.28 -14.84 -5.98
C GLU A 491 17.23 -14.98 -4.86
N TYR A 492 15.98 -14.56 -5.12
CA TYR A 492 14.89 -14.64 -4.16
C TYR A 492 14.06 -15.92 -4.36
N LYS A 493 13.96 -16.72 -3.29
CA LYS A 493 13.49 -18.11 -3.37
C LYS A 493 11.99 -18.28 -3.67
N GLU A 494 11.24 -17.20 -3.84
CA GLU A 494 9.82 -17.20 -4.17
C GLU A 494 9.62 -17.48 -5.66
N CYS A 495 10.47 -16.90 -6.52
CA CYS A 495 10.47 -17.17 -7.97
C CYS A 495 9.03 -17.06 -8.58
N ASP A 496 8.26 -16.05 -8.16
CA ASP A 496 6.86 -15.87 -8.59
C ASP A 496 6.79 -15.04 -9.88
N CYS A 497 6.64 -15.72 -11.02
CA CYS A 497 6.57 -15.07 -12.33
C CYS A 497 5.38 -14.12 -12.48
N ARG A 498 4.29 -14.31 -11.73
CA ARG A 498 3.12 -13.41 -11.77
C ARG A 498 3.45 -12.05 -11.18
N TYR A 499 4.28 -12.03 -10.15
CA TYR A 499 4.77 -10.80 -9.53
C TYR A 499 5.62 -10.00 -10.52
N MET A 500 6.61 -10.64 -11.15
CA MET A 500 7.48 -9.97 -12.12
C MET A 500 6.71 -9.46 -13.35
N GLU A 501 5.82 -10.28 -13.93
CA GLU A 501 4.97 -9.84 -15.06
C GLU A 501 4.06 -8.68 -14.67
N HIS A 502 3.51 -8.66 -13.45
CA HIS A 502 2.68 -7.56 -12.97
C HIS A 502 3.48 -6.26 -12.76
N LEU A 503 4.72 -6.35 -12.27
CA LEU A 503 5.58 -5.17 -12.17
C LEU A 503 5.96 -4.61 -13.54
N VAL A 504 6.31 -5.44 -14.51
CA VAL A 504 6.50 -4.99 -15.90
C VAL A 504 5.25 -4.29 -16.40
N TYR A 505 4.10 -4.92 -16.15
CA TYR A 505 2.83 -4.43 -16.58
C TYR A 505 2.54 -3.01 -16.08
N ILE A 506 2.58 -2.79 -14.76
CA ILE A 506 2.30 -1.48 -14.16
C ILE A 506 3.29 -0.41 -14.62
N PHE A 507 4.56 -0.78 -14.85
CA PHE A 507 5.57 0.13 -15.39
C PHE A 507 5.22 0.57 -16.82
N LEU A 508 4.89 -0.38 -17.70
CA LEU A 508 4.52 -0.05 -19.09
C LEU A 508 3.18 0.71 -19.17
N GLN A 509 2.23 0.44 -18.26
CA GLN A 509 0.98 1.19 -18.20
C GLN A 509 1.21 2.68 -17.94
N HIS A 510 2.11 3.03 -17.01
CA HIS A 510 2.36 4.43 -16.63
C HIS A 510 3.44 5.11 -17.45
N LEU A 511 4.50 4.40 -17.83
CA LEU A 511 5.67 4.96 -18.51
C LEU A 511 5.60 4.81 -20.04
N GLY A 512 4.68 4.00 -20.55
CA GLY A 512 4.51 3.74 -21.97
C GLY A 512 5.33 2.55 -22.48
N THR A 513 4.85 1.93 -23.56
CA THR A 513 5.41 0.69 -24.13
C THR A 513 6.79 0.84 -24.74
N ASP A 514 7.20 2.06 -25.04
CA ASP A 514 8.53 2.38 -25.60
C ASP A 514 9.59 2.52 -24.51
N THR A 515 9.21 2.39 -23.23
CA THR A 515 10.16 2.41 -22.11
C THR A 515 11.03 1.17 -22.14
N VAL A 516 12.34 1.38 -22.13
CA VAL A 516 13.32 0.29 -21.99
C VAL A 516 13.33 -0.18 -20.53
N LEU A 517 12.65 -1.29 -20.29
CA LEU A 517 12.65 -1.99 -19.01
C LEU A 517 13.74 -3.07 -18.99
N TYR A 518 14.40 -3.24 -17.84
CA TYR A 518 15.43 -4.25 -17.68
C TYR A 518 15.38 -4.92 -16.30
N ARG A 519 15.96 -6.11 -16.24
CA ARG A 519 16.11 -6.92 -15.02
C ARG A 519 17.59 -7.04 -14.68
N GLN A 520 17.90 -7.24 -13.42
CA GLN A 520 19.28 -7.33 -12.95
C GLN A 520 19.41 -8.46 -11.95
N ASP A 521 20.35 -9.37 -12.21
CA ASP A 521 20.68 -10.50 -11.35
C ASP A 521 22.16 -10.87 -11.49
N TYR A 522 22.68 -11.68 -10.57
CA TYR A 522 24.00 -12.31 -10.73
C TYR A 522 23.93 -13.33 -11.90
N PRO A 523 24.88 -13.33 -12.86
CA PRO A 523 24.82 -14.17 -14.06
C PRO A 523 24.86 -15.69 -13.81
N LEU A 524 23.70 -16.27 -13.49
CA LEU A 524 23.44 -17.69 -13.41
C LEU A 524 22.13 -18.00 -14.14
N GLU A 525 22.08 -19.11 -14.87
CA GLU A 525 20.89 -19.50 -15.63
C GLU A 525 19.64 -19.59 -14.73
N GLU A 526 19.78 -20.15 -13.53
CA GLU A 526 18.70 -20.29 -12.55
C GLU A 526 18.13 -18.94 -12.08
N ASN A 527 18.99 -17.92 -11.91
CA ASN A 527 18.54 -16.59 -11.53
C ASN A 527 17.70 -15.99 -12.65
N TYR A 528 18.19 -16.06 -13.89
CA TYR A 528 17.52 -15.47 -15.06
C TYR A 528 16.21 -16.16 -15.48
N ILE A 529 16.04 -17.42 -15.07
CA ILE A 529 14.78 -18.17 -15.21
C ILE A 529 13.74 -17.66 -14.19
N CYS A 530 14.18 -17.34 -12.97
CA CYS A 530 13.27 -16.96 -11.90
C CYS A 530 12.75 -15.53 -11.98
N ASP A 531 13.54 -14.61 -12.53
CA ASP A 531 13.13 -13.22 -12.76
C ASP A 531 12.57 -12.99 -14.18
N GLU A 532 12.39 -14.03 -14.99
CA GLU A 532 11.93 -13.92 -16.38
C GLU A 532 10.59 -13.15 -16.47
N ALA A 533 10.59 -12.06 -17.24
CA ALA A 533 9.41 -11.27 -17.53
C ALA A 533 9.47 -10.70 -18.96
N ARG A 534 8.34 -10.70 -19.67
CA ARG A 534 8.24 -10.20 -21.04
C ARG A 534 8.58 -8.71 -21.14
N GLN A 535 8.97 -8.27 -22.34
CA GLN A 535 9.28 -6.85 -22.63
C GLN A 535 10.38 -6.25 -21.73
N THR A 536 11.25 -7.10 -21.19
CA THR A 536 12.46 -6.70 -20.49
C THR A 536 13.67 -7.33 -21.14
N PHE A 537 14.85 -6.71 -20.99
CA PHE A 537 16.11 -7.37 -21.28
C PHE A 537 16.94 -7.56 -20.00
N VAL A 538 17.99 -8.37 -20.11
CA VAL A 538 18.79 -8.83 -18.96
C VAL A 538 20.04 -7.99 -18.77
N SER A 539 20.41 -7.75 -17.52
CA SER A 539 21.71 -7.18 -17.13
C SER A 539 22.34 -7.99 -16.00
N GLY A 540 23.67 -7.92 -15.88
CA GLY A 540 24.43 -8.65 -14.87
C GLY A 540 24.97 -7.78 -13.72
N SER A 541 25.06 -8.35 -12.52
CA SER A 541 25.88 -7.85 -11.41
C SER A 541 27.06 -8.78 -11.14
N PHE A 542 28.29 -8.27 -11.10
CA PHE A 542 29.45 -9.07 -10.73
C PHE A 542 30.71 -8.25 -10.42
N LYS A 543 31.67 -8.94 -9.80
CA LYS A 543 32.96 -8.40 -9.36
C LYS A 543 34.07 -8.61 -10.38
N TYR A 544 35.24 -8.04 -10.10
CA TYR A 544 36.42 -8.12 -10.98
C TYR A 544 36.95 -9.54 -11.25
N ASN A 545 36.62 -10.51 -10.39
CA ASN A 545 37.15 -11.88 -10.43
C ASN A 545 36.40 -12.79 -11.41
N GLU A 546 35.29 -12.34 -12.00
CA GLU A 546 34.52 -13.14 -12.96
C GLU A 546 35.16 -13.18 -14.35
N THR A 547 34.98 -14.29 -15.05
CA THR A 547 35.38 -14.46 -16.45
C THR A 547 34.33 -13.83 -17.36
N ILE A 548 34.67 -12.75 -18.09
CA ILE A 548 33.70 -12.02 -18.93
C ILE A 548 33.06 -12.91 -19.99
N ALA A 549 33.84 -13.83 -20.59
CA ALA A 549 33.30 -14.75 -21.58
C ALA A 549 32.18 -15.62 -21.01
N ASP A 550 32.33 -16.12 -19.77
CA ASP A 550 31.37 -17.02 -19.15
C ASP A 550 30.09 -16.25 -18.75
N VAL A 551 30.24 -15.11 -18.06
CA VAL A 551 29.07 -14.31 -17.64
C VAL A 551 28.33 -13.70 -18.82
N PHE A 552 29.04 -13.24 -19.87
CA PHE A 552 28.38 -12.70 -21.07
C PHE A 552 27.72 -13.79 -21.90
N ASP A 553 28.25 -15.02 -21.93
CA ASP A 553 27.59 -16.15 -22.59
C ASP A 553 26.25 -16.48 -21.92
N ILE A 554 26.22 -16.54 -20.59
CA ILE A 554 24.98 -16.75 -19.82
C ILE A 554 23.99 -15.61 -20.09
N MET A 555 24.43 -14.36 -19.93
CA MET A 555 23.58 -13.19 -20.18
C MET A 555 23.02 -13.19 -21.60
N ASN A 556 23.87 -13.43 -22.60
CA ASN A 556 23.46 -13.43 -24.00
C ASN A 556 22.42 -14.51 -24.29
N LYS A 557 22.60 -15.73 -23.77
CA LYS A 557 21.61 -16.81 -23.90
C LYS A 557 20.27 -16.44 -23.27
N SER A 558 20.28 -15.84 -22.08
CA SER A 558 19.07 -15.45 -21.34
C SER A 558 18.25 -14.35 -22.01
N GLN A 559 18.84 -13.58 -22.93
CA GLN A 559 18.13 -12.58 -23.73
C GLN A 559 17.89 -13.01 -25.19
N GLY A 560 18.04 -14.30 -25.51
CA GLY A 560 17.74 -14.84 -26.84
C GLY A 560 18.90 -14.78 -27.85
N ASN A 561 20.13 -14.55 -27.38
CA ASN A 561 21.36 -14.34 -28.17
C ASN A 561 21.42 -13.02 -28.96
N GLU A 562 20.61 -12.04 -28.58
CA GLU A 562 20.52 -10.72 -29.21
C GLU A 562 20.42 -9.63 -28.13
N GLY A 563 20.86 -8.41 -28.45
CA GLY A 563 20.84 -7.26 -27.54
C GLY A 563 22.21 -6.90 -26.93
N PRO A 564 22.35 -5.67 -26.42
CA PRO A 564 23.59 -5.16 -25.85
C PRO A 564 23.94 -5.84 -24.53
N MET A 565 25.24 -5.92 -24.23
CA MET A 565 25.71 -6.33 -22.90
C MET A 565 25.66 -5.14 -21.94
N LEU A 566 25.01 -5.33 -20.79
CA LEU A 566 24.94 -4.35 -19.70
C LEU A 566 25.33 -5.00 -18.38
N VAL A 567 26.35 -4.43 -17.73
CA VAL A 567 26.69 -4.74 -16.34
C VAL A 567 26.17 -3.61 -15.47
N SER A 568 25.02 -3.80 -14.84
CA SER A 568 24.30 -2.79 -14.07
C SER A 568 24.83 -2.63 -12.64
N GLU A 569 25.64 -3.58 -12.17
CA GLU A 569 26.47 -3.43 -10.96
C GLU A 569 27.86 -4.03 -11.14
N TYR A 570 28.84 -3.15 -11.34
CA TYR A 570 30.25 -3.48 -11.32
C TYR A 570 30.95 -2.74 -10.19
N TYR A 571 31.71 -3.44 -9.36
CA TYR A 571 32.18 -2.88 -8.08
C TYR A 571 33.63 -2.37 -8.17
N PRO A 572 33.86 -1.04 -8.21
CA PRO A 572 35.20 -0.50 -8.51
C PRO A 572 36.13 -0.39 -7.30
N GLY A 573 35.58 -0.23 -6.10
CA GLY A 573 36.32 0.17 -4.91
C GLY A 573 36.39 -0.96 -3.89
N GLY A 574 35.41 -1.01 -3.01
CA GLY A 574 35.28 -2.00 -1.96
C GLY A 574 33.92 -2.69 -1.96
N TRP A 575 33.49 -3.06 -0.77
CA TRP A 575 32.21 -3.72 -0.50
C TRP A 575 31.51 -3.05 0.68
N GLN A 576 30.30 -3.52 0.99
CA GLN A 576 29.58 -3.06 2.18
C GLN A 576 30.37 -3.33 3.46
N SER A 577 30.33 -2.38 4.41
CA SER A 577 31.04 -2.48 5.70
C SER A 577 30.10 -2.80 6.85
N HIS A 578 30.58 -3.63 7.77
CA HIS A 578 29.81 -4.10 8.93
C HIS A 578 30.50 -3.70 10.25
N TRP A 579 29.70 -3.52 11.30
CA TRP A 579 30.25 -3.24 12.62
C TRP A 579 31.18 -4.38 13.07
N GLY A 580 32.36 -4.00 13.57
CA GLY A 580 33.37 -4.95 14.06
C GLY A 580 34.15 -5.72 12.98
N TRP A 581 33.84 -5.53 11.69
CA TRP A 581 34.55 -6.19 10.59
C TRP A 581 35.62 -5.28 9.98
N GLU A 582 36.63 -5.88 9.37
CA GLU A 582 37.60 -5.16 8.55
C GLU A 582 36.96 -4.71 7.24
N GLU A 583 37.35 -3.52 6.77
CA GLU A 583 36.88 -2.98 5.49
C GLU A 583 37.40 -3.82 4.32
N VAL A 584 36.53 -4.13 3.37
CA VAL A 584 36.87 -4.89 2.17
C VAL A 584 37.23 -3.94 1.03
N THR A 585 38.43 -4.07 0.49
CA THR A 585 38.92 -3.31 -0.67
C THR A 585 39.29 -4.25 -1.82
N PHE A 586 39.09 -3.82 -3.07
CA PHE A 586 39.46 -4.58 -4.25
C PHE A 586 40.77 -4.10 -4.89
N PRO A 587 41.54 -5.00 -5.54
CA PRO A 587 42.77 -4.61 -6.24
C PRO A 587 42.47 -3.75 -7.47
N GLU A 588 42.93 -2.50 -7.46
CA GLU A 588 42.68 -1.51 -8.51
C GLU A 588 43.12 -2.02 -9.91
N ASP A 589 44.28 -2.67 -10.01
CA ASP A 589 44.80 -3.20 -11.27
C ASP A 589 43.85 -4.21 -11.93
N LYS A 590 43.25 -5.11 -11.12
CA LYS A 590 42.30 -6.10 -11.62
C LYS A 590 40.96 -5.47 -11.97
N VAL A 591 40.50 -4.52 -11.17
CA VAL A 591 39.27 -3.76 -11.44
C VAL A 591 39.39 -3.03 -12.78
N ILE A 592 40.51 -2.35 -13.01
CA ILE A 592 40.74 -1.59 -14.24
C ILE A 592 40.88 -2.53 -15.44
N ALA A 593 41.64 -3.63 -15.32
CA ALA A 593 41.77 -4.60 -16.41
C ALA A 593 40.42 -5.19 -16.84
N LYS A 594 39.56 -5.53 -15.88
CA LYS A 594 38.21 -6.05 -16.15
C LYS A 594 37.31 -5.00 -16.79
N LEU A 595 37.38 -3.74 -16.35
CA LEU A 595 36.66 -2.63 -16.97
C LEU A 595 37.04 -2.47 -18.44
N GLU A 596 38.34 -2.42 -18.73
CA GLU A 596 38.83 -2.25 -20.11
C GLU A 596 38.44 -3.44 -21.00
N GLU A 597 38.42 -4.66 -20.45
CA GLU A 597 37.89 -5.84 -21.13
C GLU A 597 36.42 -5.66 -21.53
N MET A 598 35.56 -5.23 -20.60
CA MET A 598 34.13 -4.98 -20.87
C MET A 598 33.92 -3.88 -21.91
N LEU A 599 34.61 -2.73 -21.76
CA LEU A 599 34.49 -1.61 -22.68
C LEU A 599 34.99 -1.95 -24.10
N SER A 600 36.06 -2.76 -24.21
CA SER A 600 36.57 -3.23 -25.52
C SER A 600 35.55 -4.09 -26.28
N LYS A 601 34.65 -4.75 -25.56
CA LYS A 601 33.52 -5.54 -26.09
C LYS A 601 32.26 -4.70 -26.30
N LYS A 602 32.35 -3.37 -26.20
CA LYS A 602 31.23 -2.41 -26.30
C LYS A 602 30.13 -2.62 -25.26
N ALA A 603 30.42 -3.30 -24.14
CA ALA A 603 29.46 -3.43 -23.05
C ALA A 603 29.24 -2.07 -22.37
N SER A 604 28.01 -1.80 -21.97
CA SER A 604 27.70 -0.69 -21.06
C SER A 604 27.90 -1.15 -19.62
N VAL A 605 28.35 -0.25 -18.74
CA VAL A 605 28.73 -0.60 -17.36
C VAL A 605 28.27 0.47 -16.39
N ASN A 606 27.76 0.06 -15.23
CA ASN A 606 27.49 0.93 -14.11
C ASN A 606 28.39 0.57 -12.92
N PHE A 607 29.09 1.56 -12.37
CA PHE A 607 29.90 1.41 -11.18
C PHE A 607 29.04 1.46 -9.91
N TYR A 608 28.91 0.33 -9.21
CA TYR A 608 28.24 0.23 -7.91
C TYR A 608 29.30 0.08 -6.79
N MET A 609 29.58 1.05 -5.93
CA MET A 609 29.11 2.43 -5.91
C MET A 609 30.13 3.37 -6.53
N TYR A 610 29.67 4.42 -7.21
CA TYR A 610 30.54 5.53 -7.63
C TYR A 610 30.61 6.63 -6.56
N VAL A 611 29.48 6.89 -5.91
CA VAL A 611 29.36 7.66 -4.67
C VAL A 611 28.51 6.87 -3.70
N GLY A 612 29.09 6.41 -2.60
CA GLY A 612 28.36 5.64 -1.60
C GLY A 612 27.53 6.52 -0.65
N GLY A 613 28.18 7.43 0.07
CA GLY A 613 27.52 8.38 1.00
C GLY A 613 27.35 7.84 2.42
N THR A 614 26.24 8.20 3.08
CA THR A 614 26.01 7.91 4.51
C THR A 614 24.60 7.33 4.74
N ASN A 615 24.51 6.29 5.57
CA ASN A 615 23.25 5.83 6.16
C ASN A 615 22.86 6.74 7.33
N PHE A 616 22.25 7.90 7.06
CA PHE A 616 21.83 8.83 8.12
C PHE A 616 20.76 8.23 9.04
N GLY A 617 20.80 8.57 10.32
CA GLY A 617 19.81 8.09 11.30
C GLY A 617 19.84 6.56 11.44
N PHE A 618 18.66 5.93 11.38
CA PHE A 618 18.47 4.47 11.54
C PHE A 618 18.12 3.80 10.20
N THR A 619 18.79 4.19 9.12
CA THR A 619 18.43 3.77 7.76
C THR A 619 19.34 2.68 7.19
N ASN A 620 20.33 2.22 7.95
CA ASN A 620 21.17 1.10 7.56
C ASN A 620 20.35 -0.21 7.57
N GLY A 621 20.67 -1.11 6.63
CA GLY A 621 20.21 -2.49 6.70
C GLY A 621 20.98 -3.29 7.75
N ASN A 622 20.57 -4.55 7.90
CA ASN A 622 21.27 -5.52 8.73
C ASN A 622 21.54 -6.81 7.96
N ARG A 623 22.74 -7.35 8.16
CA ARG A 623 23.10 -8.71 7.78
C ARG A 623 24.11 -9.16 8.82
N PRO A 624 23.65 -9.71 9.95
CA PRO A 624 24.35 -9.69 11.23
C PRO A 624 25.85 -9.99 11.12
N PRO A 625 26.74 -9.09 11.60
CA PRO A 625 26.44 -7.83 12.30
C PRO A 625 25.83 -6.73 11.42
N PRO A 626 25.15 -5.72 12.00
CA PRO A 626 24.54 -4.63 11.24
C PRO A 626 25.57 -3.83 10.42
N LEU A 627 25.08 -3.22 9.35
CA LEU A 627 25.92 -2.35 8.50
C LEU A 627 26.28 -1.06 9.24
N VAL A 628 27.48 -0.53 8.95
CA VAL A 628 27.94 0.72 9.57
C VAL A 628 27.20 1.95 9.02
N THR A 629 27.26 3.05 9.76
CA THR A 629 26.67 4.34 9.35
C THR A 629 27.29 4.86 8.06
N SER A 630 28.62 4.77 7.93
CA SER A 630 29.31 5.12 6.69
C SER A 630 28.90 4.15 5.58
N TYR A 631 28.56 4.69 4.42
CA TYR A 631 28.41 3.91 3.21
C TYR A 631 29.47 4.31 2.19
N ASP A 632 30.69 4.63 2.64
CA ASP A 632 31.79 5.09 1.78
C ASP A 632 32.12 4.10 0.64
N TYR A 633 32.01 2.80 0.93
CA TYR A 633 32.14 1.70 -0.03
C TYR A 633 33.52 1.60 -0.71
N GLY A 634 34.52 2.36 -0.25
CA GLY A 634 35.78 2.54 -0.98
C GLY A 634 35.58 3.19 -2.36
N SER A 635 34.45 3.88 -2.57
CA SER A 635 34.03 4.40 -3.87
C SER A 635 35.03 5.39 -4.49
N PRO A 636 35.04 5.57 -5.83
CA PRO A 636 35.85 6.59 -6.49
C PRO A 636 35.70 8.00 -5.91
N ILE A 637 34.49 8.34 -5.46
CA ILE A 637 34.20 9.54 -4.67
C ILE A 637 33.86 9.08 -3.25
N SER A 638 34.59 9.61 -2.26
CA SER A 638 34.41 9.26 -0.84
C SER A 638 33.07 9.71 -0.26
N GLU A 639 32.76 9.25 0.95
CA GLU A 639 31.59 9.65 1.72
C GLU A 639 31.44 11.19 1.82
N CYS A 640 32.55 11.91 2.02
CA CYS A 640 32.57 13.37 2.09
C CYS A 640 32.70 14.07 0.72
N GLY A 641 32.73 13.32 -0.39
CA GLY A 641 32.78 13.87 -1.75
C GLY A 641 34.17 14.09 -2.33
N ASP A 642 35.24 13.60 -1.70
CA ASP A 642 36.60 13.76 -2.23
C ASP A 642 36.89 12.69 -3.30
N THR A 643 37.54 13.06 -4.39
CA THR A 643 37.96 12.11 -5.42
C THR A 643 39.20 11.33 -4.98
N ARG A 644 39.17 10.00 -5.15
CA ARG A 644 40.28 9.09 -4.82
C ARG A 644 41.22 8.85 -6.02
N PRO A 645 42.42 8.28 -5.83
CA PRO A 645 43.30 7.91 -6.95
C PRO A 645 42.59 7.09 -8.04
N ILE A 646 41.81 6.08 -7.65
CA ILE A 646 41.05 5.23 -8.58
C ILE A 646 40.06 6.01 -9.46
N TYR A 647 39.51 7.14 -8.99
CA TYR A 647 38.65 8.01 -9.82
C TYR A 647 39.40 8.50 -11.06
N HIS A 648 40.67 8.89 -10.89
CA HIS A 648 41.48 9.36 -12.01
C HIS A 648 41.89 8.22 -12.94
N THR A 649 42.18 7.03 -12.39
CA THR A 649 42.51 5.84 -13.19
C THR A 649 41.30 5.38 -14.02
N LEU A 650 40.11 5.29 -13.40
CA LEU A 650 38.85 4.97 -14.11
C LEU A 650 38.60 5.95 -15.25
N ARG A 651 38.73 7.26 -14.99
CA ARG A 651 38.57 8.29 -16.02
C ARG A 651 39.52 8.10 -17.20
N GLN A 652 40.79 7.76 -16.94
CA GLN A 652 41.77 7.48 -18.00
C GLN A 652 41.40 6.22 -18.79
N SER A 653 40.96 5.15 -18.12
CA SER A 653 40.52 3.92 -18.77
C SER A 653 39.28 4.14 -19.64
N ILE A 654 38.29 4.89 -19.16
CA ILE A 654 37.10 5.25 -19.95
C ILE A 654 37.49 6.02 -21.21
N ASN A 655 38.42 6.97 -21.11
CA ASN A 655 38.88 7.79 -22.24
C ASN A 655 39.55 7.00 -23.37
N LYS A 656 40.00 5.76 -23.11
CA LYS A 656 40.53 4.88 -24.16
C LYS A 656 39.45 4.39 -25.12
N PHE A 657 38.18 4.38 -24.69
CA PHE A 657 37.05 3.79 -25.42
C PHE A 657 35.95 4.79 -25.74
N LEU A 658 35.72 5.79 -24.89
CA LEU A 658 34.66 6.78 -25.01
C LEU A 658 35.19 8.20 -24.82
N PRO A 659 34.63 9.19 -25.53
CA PRO A 659 35.03 10.58 -25.34
C PRO A 659 34.69 11.06 -23.94
N LEU A 660 35.63 11.75 -23.31
CA LEU A 660 35.38 12.41 -22.04
C LEU A 660 34.54 13.68 -22.24
N PRO A 661 33.65 14.01 -21.29
CA PRO A 661 32.92 15.26 -21.32
C PRO A 661 33.84 16.45 -21.04
N GLU A 662 33.34 17.65 -21.35
CA GLU A 662 33.97 18.90 -20.92
C GLU A 662 34.14 18.91 -19.40
N TYR A 663 35.32 19.33 -18.94
CA TYR A 663 35.65 19.33 -17.53
C TYR A 663 35.11 20.59 -16.86
N ILE A 664 34.16 20.41 -15.95
CA ILE A 664 33.54 21.49 -15.18
C ILE A 664 34.37 21.74 -13.92
N VAL A 665 34.93 22.94 -13.77
CA VAL A 665 35.67 23.32 -12.56
C VAL A 665 34.69 23.62 -11.43
N ILE A 666 34.94 23.04 -10.26
CA ILE A 666 34.15 23.22 -9.04
C ILE A 666 35.09 23.55 -7.88
N ASP A 667 34.64 24.43 -6.99
CA ASP A 667 35.39 24.77 -5.78
C ASP A 667 35.31 23.61 -4.78
N PRO A 668 36.41 23.27 -4.08
CA PRO A 668 36.35 22.30 -3.00
C PRO A 668 35.36 22.74 -1.92
N GLU A 669 34.57 21.80 -1.39
CA GLU A 669 33.71 22.08 -0.26
C GLU A 669 34.55 22.53 0.95
N PRO A 670 34.16 23.62 1.64
CA PRO A 670 34.89 24.09 2.80
C PRO A 670 34.87 23.02 3.90
N ARG A 671 36.04 22.76 4.49
CA ARG A 671 36.19 21.84 5.63
C ARG A 671 36.42 22.65 6.90
N LEU A 672 35.69 22.32 7.97
CA LEU A 672 35.84 22.94 9.29
C LEU A 672 36.36 21.90 10.29
N ASN A 673 37.53 22.16 10.88
CA ASN A 673 38.00 21.41 12.03
C ASN A 673 37.57 22.13 13.32
N LEU A 674 36.56 21.59 13.99
CA LEU A 674 36.03 22.15 15.24
C LEU A 674 36.97 21.93 16.45
N GLY A 675 37.99 21.08 16.33
CA GLY A 675 38.83 20.68 17.45
C GLY A 675 38.04 19.88 18.50
N SER A 676 38.51 19.89 19.75
CA SER A 676 37.83 19.22 20.85
C SER A 676 36.61 20.02 21.34
N VAL A 677 35.44 19.40 21.30
CA VAL A 677 34.21 19.96 21.88
C VAL A 677 33.92 19.27 23.21
N THR A 678 33.90 20.03 24.31
CA THR A 678 33.57 19.48 25.64
C THR A 678 32.05 19.41 25.82
N LEU A 679 31.51 18.21 26.03
CA LEU A 679 30.11 18.01 26.42
C LEU A 679 29.97 18.19 27.93
N SER A 680 29.40 19.32 28.37
CA SER A 680 29.26 19.68 29.79
C SER A 680 28.02 19.09 30.46
N GLU A 681 27.09 18.55 29.68
CA GLU A 681 25.81 18.04 30.17
C GLU A 681 25.64 16.57 29.76
N SER A 682 25.19 15.75 30.70
CA SER A 682 24.83 14.36 30.44
C SER A 682 23.69 13.93 31.36
N LEU A 683 22.94 12.92 30.93
CA LEU A 683 21.89 12.31 31.73
C LEU A 683 21.93 10.80 31.49
N ASP A 684 21.94 10.01 32.57
CA ASP A 684 21.87 8.56 32.43
C ASP A 684 20.50 8.12 31.89
N LEU A 685 20.48 6.93 31.28
CA LEU A 685 19.31 6.37 30.62
C LEU A 685 18.11 6.23 31.57
N VAL A 686 18.33 5.91 32.85
CA VAL A 686 17.26 5.80 33.85
C VAL A 686 16.57 7.15 34.07
N ASN A 687 17.36 8.22 34.19
CA ASN A 687 16.89 9.58 34.33
C ASN A 687 16.23 10.11 33.06
N VAL A 688 16.73 9.75 31.87
CA VAL A 688 16.07 10.05 30.58
C VAL A 688 14.66 9.44 30.55
N LEU A 689 14.53 8.15 30.82
CA LEU A 689 13.24 7.46 30.84
C LEU A 689 12.29 8.04 31.90
N SER A 690 12.80 8.39 33.08
CA SER A 690 12.02 9.06 34.12
C SER A 690 11.48 10.42 33.65
N ARG A 691 12.30 11.23 32.97
CA ARG A 691 11.87 12.52 32.39
C ARG A 691 10.83 12.34 31.29
N PHE A 692 11.03 11.41 30.37
CA PHE A 692 10.08 11.15 29.29
C PHE A 692 8.74 10.63 29.81
N ARG A 693 8.75 9.76 30.81
CA ARG A 693 7.53 9.32 31.51
C ARG A 693 6.80 10.48 32.20
N ARG A 694 7.51 11.33 32.93
CA ARG A 694 6.91 12.49 33.62
C ARG A 694 6.37 13.55 32.67
N SER A 695 7.00 13.73 31.52
CA SER A 695 6.57 14.70 30.51
C SER A 695 5.47 14.17 29.58
N GLY A 696 5.06 12.91 29.71
CA GLY A 696 4.04 12.31 28.84
C GLY A 696 4.52 12.05 27.41
N ARG A 697 5.83 12.11 27.15
CA ARG A 697 6.44 11.86 25.82
C ARG A 697 6.56 10.37 25.47
N ILE A 698 6.28 9.49 26.44
CA ILE A 698 6.25 8.04 26.27
C ILE A 698 4.79 7.59 26.30
N GLU A 699 4.32 7.05 25.17
CA GLU A 699 3.01 6.43 25.08
C GLU A 699 3.08 4.97 25.56
N SER A 700 2.33 4.64 26.60
CA SER A 700 2.38 3.29 27.18
C SER A 700 1.21 2.43 26.72
N ARG A 701 1.49 1.26 26.13
CA ARG A 701 0.51 0.22 25.81
C ARG A 701 0.66 -0.98 26.75
N LYS A 702 -0.44 -1.42 27.35
CA LYS A 702 -0.47 -2.64 28.18
C LYS A 702 -0.77 -3.84 27.31
N ALA A 703 0.02 -4.89 27.43
CA ALA A 703 -0.18 -6.13 26.69
C ALA A 703 0.15 -7.36 27.55
N LYS A 704 -0.52 -8.49 27.30
CA LYS A 704 -0.24 -9.75 28.00
C LYS A 704 1.01 -10.45 27.48
N GLN A 705 1.43 -10.10 26.27
CA GLN A 705 2.68 -10.53 25.65
C GLN A 705 3.39 -9.27 25.15
N PRO A 706 4.73 -9.25 25.09
CA PRO A 706 5.45 -8.15 24.44
C PRO A 706 4.97 -7.96 23.00
N LEU A 707 4.70 -6.71 22.62
CA LEU A 707 4.37 -6.31 21.25
C LEU A 707 5.66 -6.05 20.46
N THR A 708 5.61 -6.16 19.14
CA THR A 708 6.74 -5.74 18.29
C THR A 708 6.80 -4.22 18.16
N PHE A 709 7.88 -3.69 17.57
CA PHE A 709 7.99 -2.28 17.20
C PHE A 709 6.86 -1.90 16.22
N GLU A 710 6.58 -2.78 15.27
CA GLU A 710 5.55 -2.59 14.24
C GLU A 710 4.14 -2.58 14.85
N ASP A 711 3.84 -3.47 15.81
CA ASP A 711 2.56 -3.53 16.52
C ASP A 711 2.20 -2.20 17.22
N ILE A 712 3.21 -1.44 17.67
CA ILE A 712 3.01 -0.15 18.33
C ILE A 712 3.23 1.06 17.39
N GLY A 713 3.52 0.81 16.11
CA GLY A 713 3.76 1.86 15.11
C GLY A 713 5.08 2.60 15.27
N GLN A 714 6.12 1.92 15.79
CA GLN A 714 7.48 2.47 15.88
C GLN A 714 8.34 1.88 14.75
N CYS A 715 8.87 2.73 13.87
CA CYS A 715 9.69 2.24 12.75
C CYS A 715 11.11 1.84 13.17
N CYS A 716 11.78 2.65 13.98
CA CYS A 716 13.20 2.52 14.33
C CYS A 716 13.51 3.15 15.70
N GLY A 717 14.79 3.14 16.09
CA GLY A 717 15.25 3.68 17.38
C GLY A 717 15.04 2.70 18.53
N TYR A 718 14.37 3.15 19.60
CA TYR A 718 14.31 2.44 20.87
C TYR A 718 12.88 2.21 21.36
N VAL A 719 12.61 1.03 21.94
CA VAL A 719 11.35 0.69 22.63
C VAL A 719 11.64 0.17 24.03
N VAL A 720 10.82 0.55 25.01
CA VAL A 720 11.03 0.13 26.39
C VAL A 720 9.96 -0.90 26.82
N TYR A 721 10.42 -2.11 27.11
CA TYR A 721 9.57 -3.16 27.66
C TYR A 721 9.69 -3.18 29.17
N SER A 722 8.59 -2.94 29.88
CA SER A 722 8.57 -2.87 31.34
C SER A 722 7.60 -3.89 31.95
N THR A 723 8.00 -4.52 33.06
CA THR A 723 7.14 -5.40 33.86
C THR A 723 7.45 -5.30 35.35
N VAL A 724 6.60 -5.90 36.18
CA VAL A 724 6.79 -6.05 37.63
C VAL A 724 6.74 -7.53 37.96
N ILE A 725 7.73 -8.01 38.72
CA ILE A 725 7.81 -9.40 39.14
C ILE A 725 6.71 -9.68 40.17
N ASN A 726 5.77 -10.59 39.86
CA ASN A 726 4.61 -10.90 40.70
C ASN A 726 4.70 -12.26 41.42
N PHE A 727 5.86 -12.92 41.36
CA PHE A 727 6.17 -14.19 42.00
C PHE A 727 7.45 -14.07 42.84
N ASP A 728 7.77 -15.09 43.64
CA ASP A 728 9.01 -15.16 44.41
C ASP A 728 10.04 -15.97 43.60
N PRO A 729 11.01 -15.30 42.93
CA PRO A 729 12.05 -15.97 42.16
C PRO A 729 13.09 -16.64 43.08
N ASP A 730 13.73 -17.70 42.59
CA ASP A 730 14.88 -18.32 43.26
C ASP A 730 16.06 -17.34 43.38
N GLU A 731 16.96 -17.56 44.35
CA GLU A 731 18.11 -16.66 44.64
C GLU A 731 19.02 -16.42 43.42
N SER A 732 19.02 -17.32 42.44
CA SER A 732 19.78 -17.26 41.19
C SER A 732 18.89 -17.27 39.94
N ALA A 733 17.87 -16.41 39.89
CA ALA A 733 16.99 -16.33 38.73
C ALA A 733 17.72 -15.85 37.46
N LYS A 734 17.39 -16.50 36.34
CA LYS A 734 17.93 -16.18 35.02
C LYS A 734 16.82 -15.62 34.14
N LEU A 735 17.01 -14.40 33.64
CA LEU A 735 16.15 -13.82 32.62
C LEU A 735 16.64 -14.31 31.27
N SER A 736 15.73 -14.87 30.45
CA SER A 736 16.03 -15.34 29.09
C SER A 736 15.09 -14.66 28.10
N VAL A 737 15.64 -14.02 27.07
CA VAL A 737 14.90 -13.27 26.03
C VAL A 737 15.32 -13.79 24.65
N PRO A 738 14.97 -15.05 24.30
CA PRO A 738 15.49 -15.71 23.10
C PRO A 738 15.05 -15.04 21.79
N GLY A 739 13.96 -14.25 21.80
CA GLY A 739 13.54 -13.49 20.62
C GLY A 739 13.89 -12.02 20.68
N LEU A 740 14.97 -11.63 21.37
CA LEU A 740 15.51 -10.26 21.33
C LEU A 740 15.98 -9.92 19.91
N LYS A 741 15.48 -8.81 19.37
CA LYS A 741 15.91 -8.19 18.12
C LYS A 741 16.03 -6.68 18.30
N ASP A 742 17.21 -6.07 18.30
CA ASP A 742 18.54 -6.68 18.10
C ASP A 742 19.39 -6.60 19.37
N ARG A 743 19.40 -5.44 20.02
CA ARG A 743 20.16 -5.22 21.25
C ARG A 743 19.28 -4.76 22.40
N GLY A 744 19.52 -5.29 23.59
CA GLY A 744 18.70 -5.04 24.78
C GLY A 744 19.54 -4.54 25.96
N TYR A 745 19.20 -3.36 26.46
CA TYR A 745 19.75 -2.79 27.69
C TYR A 745 18.80 -3.05 28.85
N LEU A 746 19.14 -4.06 29.65
CA LEU A 746 18.38 -4.43 30.82
C LEU A 746 18.72 -3.51 32.00
N LEU A 747 17.74 -2.73 32.44
CA LEU A 747 17.83 -1.82 33.57
C LEU A 747 17.32 -2.52 34.84
N THR A 748 18.19 -2.66 35.84
CA THR A 748 17.84 -3.18 37.16
C THR A 748 18.21 -2.18 38.26
N LYS A 749 17.86 -2.48 39.51
CA LYS A 749 18.32 -1.70 40.68
C LYS A 749 19.84 -1.80 40.89
N THR A 750 20.47 -2.87 40.41
CA THR A 750 21.87 -3.21 40.68
C THR A 750 22.82 -2.79 39.54
N GLY A 751 22.28 -2.45 38.36
CA GLY A 751 23.08 -2.00 37.24
C GLY A 751 22.36 -2.10 35.90
N VAL A 752 23.14 -1.96 34.82
CA VAL A 752 22.68 -2.16 33.44
C VAL A 752 23.40 -3.37 32.86
N PHE A 753 22.66 -4.30 32.28
CA PHE A 753 23.18 -5.48 31.58
C PHE A 753 22.85 -5.38 30.09
N VAL A 754 23.70 -5.96 29.24
CA VAL A 754 23.51 -5.94 27.78
C VAL A 754 23.25 -7.36 27.29
N MET A 755 22.16 -7.51 26.53
CA MET A 755 21.85 -8.68 25.72
C MET A 755 21.94 -8.28 24.26
N SER A 756 22.35 -9.19 23.40
CA SER A 756 22.66 -8.92 21.99
C SER A 756 22.38 -10.16 21.17
N SER A 757 21.55 -10.03 20.14
CA SER A 757 21.31 -11.12 19.19
C SER A 757 22.56 -11.47 18.37
N GLU A 758 23.41 -10.47 18.10
CA GLU A 758 24.69 -10.63 17.41
C GLU A 758 25.65 -11.52 18.21
N ASP A 759 25.84 -11.18 19.49
CA ASP A 759 26.73 -11.93 20.40
C ASP A 759 26.11 -13.24 20.89
N LYS A 760 24.87 -13.54 20.49
CA LYS A 760 24.06 -14.66 20.97
C LYS A 760 23.90 -14.67 22.50
N VAL A 761 23.89 -13.47 23.11
CA VAL A 761 23.69 -13.28 24.54
C VAL A 761 22.23 -12.92 24.78
N PHE A 762 21.43 -13.95 25.08
CA PHE A 762 19.99 -13.80 25.33
C PHE A 762 19.61 -13.91 26.79
N GLU A 763 20.59 -14.14 27.68
CA GLU A 763 20.31 -14.52 29.05
C GLU A 763 21.21 -13.77 30.04
N VAL A 764 20.61 -13.35 31.16
CA VAL A 764 21.31 -12.64 32.23
C VAL A 764 20.87 -13.22 33.57
N GLU A 765 21.84 -13.58 34.41
CA GLU A 765 21.61 -13.99 35.79
C GLU A 765 21.53 -12.76 36.70
N MET A 766 20.51 -12.70 37.55
CA MET A 766 20.36 -11.61 38.50
C MET A 766 19.50 -12.00 39.70
N ALA A 767 19.76 -11.38 40.85
CA ALA A 767 18.89 -11.49 42.01
C ALA A 767 17.63 -10.63 41.80
N LEU A 768 16.47 -11.28 41.68
CA LEU A 768 15.16 -10.62 41.61
C LEU A 768 14.38 -10.87 42.90
N LYS A 769 13.43 -9.99 43.22
CA LYS A 769 12.44 -10.19 44.28
C LYS A 769 11.05 -9.85 43.78
N ARG A 770 10.03 -10.44 44.41
CA ARG A 770 8.64 -10.03 44.20
C ARG A 770 8.50 -8.52 44.40
N GLY A 771 7.87 -7.85 43.45
CA GLY A 771 7.67 -6.40 43.43
C GLY A 771 8.78 -5.61 42.74
N ASP A 772 9.88 -6.23 42.33
CA ASP A 772 10.88 -5.54 41.52
C ASP A 772 10.33 -5.18 40.13
N SER A 773 10.71 -4.01 39.64
CA SER A 773 10.41 -3.58 38.27
C SER A 773 11.60 -3.91 37.37
N LEU A 774 11.28 -4.52 36.23
CA LEU A 774 12.22 -4.86 35.18
C LEU A 774 11.95 -3.97 33.97
N SER A 775 12.99 -3.38 33.37
CA SER A 775 12.86 -2.64 32.11
C SER A 775 13.96 -3.06 31.14
N ILE A 776 13.60 -3.37 29.90
CA ILE A 776 14.55 -3.61 28.81
C ILE A 776 14.35 -2.49 27.80
N VAL A 777 15.39 -1.70 27.53
CA VAL A 777 15.41 -0.78 26.39
C VAL A 777 15.97 -1.53 25.21
N VAL A 778 15.18 -1.68 24.16
CA VAL A 778 15.53 -2.46 22.98
C VAL A 778 15.83 -1.51 21.85
N GLU A 779 16.96 -1.72 21.19
CA GLU A 779 17.41 -0.98 20.02
C GLU A 779 17.17 -1.80 18.76
N ASN A 780 16.59 -1.15 17.75
CA ASN A 780 16.55 -1.64 16.37
C ASN A 780 17.84 -1.20 15.67
N GLU A 781 18.72 -2.16 15.36
CA GLU A 781 20.02 -1.90 14.69
C GLU A 781 19.92 -1.98 13.15
N GLY A 782 18.70 -2.05 12.62
CA GLY A 782 18.37 -2.20 11.20
C GLY A 782 17.70 -3.55 10.93
N ARG A 783 16.65 -3.56 10.10
CA ARG A 783 16.01 -4.78 9.57
C ARG A 783 16.89 -5.45 8.54
N ILE A 784 16.78 -6.78 8.50
CA ILE A 784 17.52 -7.57 7.51
C ILE A 784 17.15 -7.12 6.10
N ASN A 785 18.13 -6.86 5.24
CA ASN A 785 17.87 -6.23 3.94
C ASN A 785 17.87 -7.17 2.75
N ARG A 786 18.05 -8.49 2.94
CA ARG A 786 18.17 -9.48 1.85
C ARG A 786 17.58 -10.85 2.22
N GLY A 787 17.06 -11.57 1.22
CA GLY A 787 16.49 -12.92 1.38
C GLY A 787 15.15 -12.94 2.13
N ARG A 788 14.58 -14.14 2.40
CA ARG A 788 13.31 -14.26 3.17
C ARG A 788 13.42 -13.77 4.61
N GLU A 789 14.64 -13.68 5.13
CA GLU A 789 14.89 -13.13 6.46
C GLU A 789 14.62 -11.63 6.54
N ASN A 790 14.43 -10.94 5.40
CA ASN A 790 13.97 -9.55 5.31
C ASN A 790 12.59 -9.34 5.97
N HIS A 791 11.76 -10.39 6.11
CA HIS A 791 10.58 -10.33 6.96
C HIS A 791 10.98 -10.35 8.45
N ASP A 792 11.50 -9.22 8.95
CA ASP A 792 12.21 -9.08 10.22
C ASP A 792 11.48 -8.16 11.22
N PRO A 793 10.35 -8.61 11.82
CA PRO A 793 9.67 -7.83 12.84
C PRO A 793 10.56 -7.64 14.06
N LYS A 794 10.79 -6.39 14.44
CA LYS A 794 11.65 -6.04 15.57
C LYS A 794 10.90 -6.23 16.87
N LYS A 795 11.35 -7.16 17.69
CA LYS A 795 10.59 -7.61 18.85
C LYS A 795 11.48 -8.05 19.99
N THR A 796 10.84 -8.25 21.14
CA THR A 796 11.38 -9.09 22.20
C THR A 796 10.38 -10.19 22.54
N ASN A 797 10.72 -11.45 22.29
CA ASN A 797 9.98 -12.54 22.94
C ASN A 797 10.58 -12.71 24.34
N VAL A 798 9.98 -12.08 25.35
CA VAL A 798 10.50 -12.12 26.72
C VAL A 798 10.37 -13.51 27.36
N PHE A 799 9.58 -14.46 26.81
CA PHE A 799 9.62 -15.86 27.24
C PHE A 799 9.14 -16.82 26.14
N GLU A 800 9.98 -17.74 25.69
CA GLU A 800 9.51 -18.96 25.01
C GLU A 800 9.16 -20.02 26.06
N LYS A 801 7.86 -20.16 26.32
CA LYS A 801 7.17 -21.38 26.78
C LYS A 801 7.95 -22.34 27.71
N THR A 802 8.42 -21.86 28.85
CA THR A 802 8.70 -22.70 30.02
C THR A 802 7.83 -22.27 31.20
N THR A 803 6.68 -22.94 31.32
CA THR A 803 5.73 -22.96 32.45
C THR A 803 4.85 -21.71 32.68
N ASN A 804 3.67 -21.96 33.28
CA ASN A 804 2.54 -21.03 33.44
C ASN A 804 2.92 -19.69 34.09
N PHE A 805 3.05 -18.63 33.30
CA PHE A 805 3.12 -17.25 33.80
C PHE A 805 2.01 -16.38 33.19
N SER A 806 1.32 -15.62 34.04
CA SER A 806 0.49 -14.49 33.63
C SER A 806 1.08 -13.21 34.23
N ALA A 807 1.92 -12.54 33.44
CA ALA A 807 2.40 -11.20 33.76
C ALA A 807 1.78 -10.23 32.75
N THR A 808 1.38 -9.04 33.20
CA THR A 808 0.93 -7.98 32.29
C THR A 808 2.12 -7.07 32.02
N TYR A 809 2.55 -7.02 30.76
CA TYR A 809 3.65 -6.18 30.31
C TYR A 809 3.13 -4.78 29.96
N GLN A 810 3.97 -3.77 30.17
CA GLN A 810 3.77 -2.43 29.64
C GLN A 810 4.86 -2.19 28.60
N VAL A 811 4.45 -2.10 27.33
CA VAL A 811 5.28 -1.62 26.22
C VAL A 811 5.18 -0.10 26.20
N LYS A 812 6.30 0.58 26.13
CA LYS A 812 6.39 2.02 26.31
C LYS A 812 7.29 2.66 25.27
#